data_AF-A0A9W9M6P0-F1
#
_entry.id   AF-A0A9W9M6P0-F1
#
_cell.length_a   1.000
_cell.length_b   1.000
_cell.length_c   1.000
_cell.angle_alpha   90.00
_cell.angle_beta   90.00
_cell.angle_gamma   90.00
#
_symmetry.space_group_name_H-M   'P 1'
#
loop_
_entity.id
_entity.type
_entity.pdbx_description
1 polymer ?
#
loop_
_entity_poly.entity_id
_entity_poly.type
_entity_poly.pdbx_seq_one_letter_code
_entity_poly.pdbx_strand_id
1 'polypeptide(L)'
;MESPSSPYAGQKRKVADMSSDSEDDRPTTSFRGFARARDRSESPPRMGGLGSANRNPWNKMNNGTSDATAPRGGGASRGGKGSGGNSFAARMMAKMGYKEGQGLGSSGQGIVKPIEAQARPQGAGLGAVREKTKQAREEERRDAARRGETIDDSSDEEKLRRRKKKEGRKTESRSGTGTPVPRPKKPQFRTAHEMETDMEGLEVPNVLKSLIDATGKEQRTLTSTAGLMAGQGFVGSGEGEALKIARRARHDLEAFADEWKGLTERKRFIEIEEAQVVEELDAYQTRVNHLTGLIAAVEELDLFEHDESIAAKFDEMTGKLEAMKTQYQDVMNDYKLAEAAVAAMHPLFRQAMEEWEPLQNPTFLVSNLTRLQPLLARRSENEEFQRQSTSPYETMIYTLWLPRVRSALMNDWDVYDPTPATTLVNSWKAIVPPFVLANVLDQLVVPKLSGALKEWKPRSSRRHPSQHDGKFPWWLFQWLQYLDEKHTNPKQPTGLMSDTKRKFRVVLDSWSLHRGLINGLDLWKDALGSEFDVCLRNHLLPRLARHLREDFIVNPQEQDLTALEDVFRWKGYFQTVVMGELLVSGFFPKWHEILYIWLTNDPNLEEVATWFSWWKEQIPTEINEVAKVDNEWNKGIQTMHLAAELGDRAAAELPRPATARATIPTREDTVAEAAAAAAAAPPPKPKTHIEEEISFKDILENWCVEQGLIMLPLREAHPQTGQPLFRITASATGRGGVVAFLQGDIVMVQNKKAKEVWEPMGLDDQLVERAEGR
;
A
#
# COMPACT_ATOMS: atom_id res chain seq x y z
N MET A 1 -71.25 -4.74 -43.90
CA MET A 1 -71.55 -3.47 -44.58
C MET A 1 -70.31 -3.07 -45.36
N GLU A 2 -70.47 -2.97 -46.68
CA GLU A 2 -69.85 -2.02 -47.63
C GLU A 2 -68.34 -1.70 -47.56
N SER A 3 -67.63 -2.12 -48.62
CA SER A 3 -66.42 -1.49 -49.18
C SER A 3 -66.78 -0.26 -50.03
N PRO A 4 -65.85 0.69 -50.32
CA PRO A 4 -64.95 0.61 -51.51
C PRO A 4 -63.53 1.22 -51.25
N SER A 5 -62.51 1.30 -52.14
CA SER A 5 -62.16 0.72 -53.48
C SER A 5 -60.61 0.82 -53.70
N SER A 6 -60.12 0.67 -54.95
CA SER A 6 -58.73 0.87 -55.42
C SER A 6 -58.74 1.78 -56.69
N PRO A 7 -57.62 2.27 -57.32
CA PRO A 7 -56.78 1.42 -58.20
C PRO A 7 -55.28 1.82 -58.51
N TYR A 8 -54.45 0.82 -58.87
CA TYR A 8 -53.31 0.81 -59.87
C TYR A 8 -52.04 1.67 -59.62
N ALA A 9 -50.78 1.31 -60.01
CA ALA A 9 -50.16 0.20 -60.77
C ALA A 9 -48.63 0.07 -60.42
N GLY A 10 -47.81 -0.91 -60.86
CA GLY A 10 -48.08 -2.20 -61.53
C GLY A 10 -47.06 -2.74 -62.57
N GLN A 11 -45.75 -2.95 -62.25
CA GLN A 11 -44.76 -3.59 -63.17
C GLN A 11 -43.97 -4.77 -62.56
N LYS A 12 -43.40 -5.65 -63.40
CA LYS A 12 -43.02 -7.05 -63.10
C LYS A 12 -41.60 -7.44 -63.57
N ARG A 13 -41.15 -8.65 -63.14
CA ARG A 13 -40.12 -9.56 -63.74
C ARG A 13 -38.65 -9.28 -63.37
N LYS A 14 -37.76 -10.29 -63.26
CA LYS A 14 -37.94 -11.74 -62.99
C LYS A 14 -36.60 -12.32 -62.46
N VAL A 15 -36.68 -13.45 -61.77
CA VAL A 15 -35.58 -14.28 -61.23
C VAL A 15 -34.95 -15.19 -62.33
N ALA A 16 -33.76 -15.74 -62.03
CA ALA A 16 -33.17 -17.03 -62.46
C ALA A 16 -32.22 -17.02 -63.68
N ASP A 17 -31.19 -17.88 -63.78
CA ASP A 17 -30.42 -18.73 -62.82
C ASP A 17 -29.12 -19.22 -63.54
N MET A 18 -28.27 -20.01 -62.86
CA MET A 18 -26.96 -20.51 -63.30
C MET A 18 -26.98 -21.61 -64.39
N SER A 19 -25.82 -21.78 -65.09
CA SER A 19 -24.98 -23.01 -65.05
C SER A 19 -24.54 -23.68 -66.39
N SER A 20 -23.28 -24.15 -66.36
CA SER A 20 -22.65 -25.33 -67.02
C SER A 20 -22.10 -25.34 -68.47
N ASP A 21 -21.06 -26.19 -68.60
CA ASP A 21 -20.44 -26.85 -69.78
C ASP A 21 -19.55 -25.99 -70.72
N SER A 22 -18.23 -26.24 -70.87
CA SER A 22 -17.42 -27.39 -71.41
C SER A 22 -17.32 -27.36 -72.96
N GLU A 23 -16.25 -27.75 -73.67
CA GLU A 23 -15.03 -28.58 -73.44
C GLU A 23 -13.75 -28.02 -74.15
N ASP A 24 -12.66 -28.81 -74.10
CA ASP A 24 -11.37 -28.92 -74.86
C ASP A 24 -11.14 -28.16 -76.22
N ASP A 25 -9.92 -28.02 -76.80
CA ASP A 25 -8.74 -28.92 -76.85
C ASP A 25 -7.39 -28.18 -77.15
N ARG A 26 -6.31 -28.94 -77.38
CA ARG A 26 -4.86 -28.64 -77.16
C ARG A 26 -4.08 -27.94 -78.34
N PRO A 27 -2.77 -28.19 -78.59
CA PRO A 27 -1.74 -27.15 -78.41
C PRO A 27 -1.00 -26.75 -79.71
N THR A 28 -0.19 -25.69 -79.68
CA THR A 28 0.72 -25.38 -80.81
C THR A 28 2.19 -25.33 -80.41
N THR A 29 3.02 -26.01 -81.19
CA THR A 29 4.49 -26.03 -81.07
C THR A 29 5.08 -24.89 -81.89
N SER A 30 5.92 -24.04 -81.27
CA SER A 30 6.91 -23.27 -82.05
C SER A 30 8.15 -22.93 -81.22
N PHE A 31 9.27 -23.52 -81.61
CA PHE A 31 10.60 -23.19 -81.11
C PHE A 31 11.08 -21.92 -81.82
N ARG A 32 11.33 -20.81 -81.09
CA ARG A 32 11.74 -19.55 -81.72
C ARG A 32 12.82 -18.81 -80.93
N GLY A 33 14.05 -18.87 -81.45
CA GLY A 33 15.06 -17.81 -81.42
C GLY A 33 15.57 -17.31 -80.07
N PHE A 34 16.83 -17.63 -79.74
CA PHE A 34 17.60 -16.87 -78.75
C PHE A 34 17.65 -15.38 -79.10
N ALA A 35 17.05 -14.54 -78.26
CA ALA A 35 17.22 -13.09 -78.27
C ALA A 35 17.87 -12.65 -76.95
N ARG A 36 18.96 -11.88 -77.04
CA ARG A 36 19.66 -11.33 -75.86
C ARG A 36 18.72 -10.43 -75.05
N ALA A 37 18.56 -10.71 -73.76
CA ALA A 37 18.06 -9.73 -72.82
C ALA A 37 19.03 -8.55 -72.75
N ARG A 38 18.49 -7.33 -72.77
CA ARG A 38 19.24 -6.09 -72.51
C ARG A 38 18.84 -5.60 -71.13
N ASP A 39 19.79 -5.50 -70.21
CA ASP A 39 19.59 -4.79 -68.95
C ASP A 39 19.33 -3.30 -69.21
N ARG A 40 18.16 -2.82 -68.71
CA ARG A 40 17.87 -1.46 -68.23
C ARG A 40 16.38 -1.36 -67.91
N SER A 41 16.02 -1.50 -66.64
CA SER A 41 14.74 -1.05 -66.10
C SER A 41 14.94 0.26 -65.35
N GLU A 42 14.36 1.34 -65.87
CA GLU A 42 14.30 2.64 -65.18
C GLU A 42 13.24 2.61 -64.06
N SER A 43 13.47 3.39 -63.00
CA SER A 43 12.54 3.54 -61.88
C SER A 43 11.36 4.46 -62.20
N PRO A 44 10.15 4.16 -61.70
CA PRO A 44 9.06 5.13 -61.54
C PRO A 44 8.65 5.26 -60.04
N PRO A 45 7.70 6.14 -59.64
CA PRO A 45 8.06 7.51 -59.26
C PRO A 45 7.58 7.90 -57.84
N ARG A 46 7.94 9.11 -57.39
CA ARG A 46 7.37 9.73 -56.19
C ARG A 46 5.98 10.32 -56.47
N MET A 47 5.03 10.07 -55.58
CA MET A 47 3.81 10.85 -55.40
C MET A 47 3.43 10.84 -53.92
N GLY A 48 2.79 11.91 -53.45
CA GLY A 48 2.20 11.96 -52.11
C GLY A 48 1.02 12.91 -52.10
N GLY A 49 0.01 12.63 -51.27
CA GLY A 49 -1.09 13.55 -51.02
C GLY A 49 -2.45 12.93 -50.74
N LEU A 50 -2.88 13.05 -49.48
CA LEU A 50 -4.27 13.30 -49.02
C LEU A 50 -5.35 12.21 -49.17
N GLY A 51 -5.87 11.78 -48.01
CA GLY A 51 -7.11 11.00 -47.87
C GLY A 51 -7.47 10.75 -46.39
N SER A 52 -8.29 11.62 -45.79
CA SER A 52 -8.88 11.45 -44.44
C SER A 52 -10.09 10.47 -44.52
N ALA A 53 -10.62 9.82 -43.49
CA ALA A 53 -10.60 10.05 -42.04
C ALA A 53 -11.05 8.79 -41.27
N ASN A 54 -10.72 8.64 -39.97
CA ASN A 54 -11.71 8.84 -38.89
C ASN A 54 -11.06 9.01 -37.51
N ARG A 55 -11.84 9.42 -36.50
CA ARG A 55 -11.37 9.94 -35.20
C ARG A 55 -11.55 8.92 -34.06
N ASN A 56 -10.71 9.00 -33.02
CA ASN A 56 -11.17 9.42 -31.66
C ASN A 56 -10.00 9.63 -30.66
N PRO A 57 -10.22 10.26 -29.48
CA PRO A 57 -9.32 11.33 -29.04
C PRO A 57 -8.78 11.20 -27.61
N TRP A 58 -7.60 11.78 -27.35
CA TRP A 58 -7.33 12.53 -26.11
C TRP A 58 -6.01 13.33 -26.24
N ASN A 59 -6.11 14.64 -26.44
CA ASN A 59 -5.34 15.63 -25.68
C ASN A 59 -5.73 17.04 -26.11
N LYS A 60 -6.37 17.76 -25.18
CA LYS A 60 -6.68 19.18 -25.32
C LYS A 60 -6.60 19.81 -23.93
N MET A 61 -5.46 20.37 -23.57
CA MET A 61 -5.40 21.48 -22.61
C MET A 61 -4.09 22.28 -22.78
N ASN A 62 -4.20 23.60 -22.67
CA ASN A 62 -3.14 24.60 -22.59
C ASN A 62 -2.04 24.60 -23.66
N ASN A 63 -2.25 25.43 -24.69
CA ASN A 63 -1.21 26.36 -25.11
C ASN A 63 -1.68 27.79 -24.78
N GLY A 64 -0.91 28.49 -23.94
CA GLY A 64 -1.07 29.90 -23.63
C GLY A 64 0.15 30.66 -24.14
N THR A 65 0.02 31.21 -25.34
CA THR A 65 0.82 32.29 -25.95
C THR A 65 2.03 32.83 -25.18
N SER A 66 3.22 32.72 -25.78
CA SER A 66 4.12 33.87 -25.84
C SER A 66 4.89 33.90 -27.16
N ASP A 67 4.97 35.11 -27.71
CA ASP A 67 5.65 35.49 -28.94
C ASP A 67 7.13 35.80 -28.63
N ALA A 68 8.04 35.57 -29.60
CA ALA A 68 9.37 36.20 -29.72
C ALA A 68 10.28 35.43 -30.71
N THR A 69 10.33 35.92 -31.95
CA THR A 69 11.58 36.20 -32.70
C THR A 69 12.87 35.42 -32.39
N ALA A 70 13.31 34.64 -33.37
CA ALA A 70 14.73 34.27 -33.51
C ALA A 70 15.62 35.51 -33.76
N PRO A 71 16.90 35.43 -33.39
CA PRO A 71 17.95 35.95 -34.25
C PRO A 71 18.89 34.85 -34.77
N ARG A 72 19.64 35.21 -35.80
CA ARG A 72 20.31 34.31 -36.75
C ARG A 72 21.82 34.56 -36.74
N GLY A 73 22.60 33.48 -36.62
CA GLY A 73 23.92 33.39 -37.24
C GLY A 73 25.16 33.40 -36.33
N GLY A 74 25.85 32.25 -36.32
CA GLY A 74 27.26 32.18 -36.76
C GLY A 74 28.38 32.42 -35.73
N GLY A 75 29.42 31.58 -35.82
CA GLY A 75 30.75 31.86 -35.26
C GLY A 75 31.21 30.91 -34.16
N ALA A 76 31.90 29.84 -34.52
CA ALA A 76 32.62 28.99 -33.56
C ALA A 76 34.04 29.53 -33.30
N SER A 77 34.45 29.67 -32.03
CA SER A 77 35.86 29.47 -31.59
C SER A 77 36.05 29.55 -30.06
N ARG A 78 36.86 28.63 -29.53
CA ARG A 78 37.66 28.72 -28.28
C ARG A 78 36.95 28.96 -26.93
N GLY A 79 36.70 27.83 -26.25
CA GLY A 79 37.49 27.44 -25.07
C GLY A 79 37.61 28.42 -23.89
N GLY A 80 36.74 28.26 -22.89
CA GLY A 80 36.92 28.77 -21.53
C GLY A 80 36.69 27.65 -20.50
N LYS A 81 37.62 27.47 -19.55
CA LYS A 81 37.57 26.45 -18.50
C LYS A 81 37.26 27.15 -17.17
N GLY A 82 36.14 26.83 -16.51
CA GLY A 82 35.87 27.41 -15.18
C GLY A 82 34.53 27.06 -14.51
N SER A 83 34.63 26.41 -13.35
CA SER A 83 33.68 26.41 -12.22
C SER A 83 32.27 25.81 -12.39
N GLY A 84 32.06 24.64 -11.78
CA GLY A 84 30.75 23.98 -11.64
C GLY A 84 30.52 23.27 -10.29
N GLY A 85 31.32 23.58 -9.26
CA GLY A 85 31.42 22.77 -8.03
C GLY A 85 30.31 22.96 -6.98
N ASN A 86 29.22 23.68 -7.26
CA ASN A 86 28.26 24.06 -6.20
C ASN A 86 26.77 24.12 -6.62
N SER A 87 26.39 23.51 -7.75
CA SER A 87 24.97 23.44 -8.13
C SER A 87 24.17 22.46 -7.25
N PHE A 88 22.86 22.69 -7.11
CA PHE A 88 21.95 21.77 -6.42
C PHE A 88 22.02 20.35 -7.02
N ALA A 89 22.08 20.27 -8.36
CA ALA A 89 22.27 19.01 -9.08
C ALA A 89 23.59 18.32 -8.70
N ALA A 90 24.71 19.03 -8.56
CA ALA A 90 25.98 18.44 -8.13
C ALA A 90 25.90 17.83 -6.72
N ARG A 91 25.22 18.51 -5.78
CA ARG A 91 25.01 17.98 -4.41
C ARG A 91 24.08 16.77 -4.40
N MET A 92 23.03 16.77 -5.22
CA MET A 92 22.13 15.63 -5.37
C MET A 92 22.84 14.42 -6.01
N MET A 93 23.61 14.63 -7.07
CA MET A 93 24.42 13.58 -7.70
C MET A 93 25.45 12.99 -6.72
N ALA A 94 26.16 13.83 -5.95
CA ALA A 94 27.09 13.37 -4.92
C ALA A 94 26.40 12.53 -3.83
N LYS A 95 25.20 12.93 -3.38
CA LYS A 95 24.40 12.16 -2.41
C LYS A 95 23.91 10.81 -2.97
N MET A 96 23.77 10.69 -4.29
CA MET A 96 23.44 9.45 -5.01
C MET A 96 24.70 8.66 -5.46
N GLY A 97 25.88 9.00 -4.93
CA GLY A 97 27.12 8.24 -5.09
C GLY A 97 28.06 8.67 -6.23
N TYR A 98 27.72 9.72 -6.99
CA TYR A 98 28.59 10.24 -8.05
C TYR A 98 29.88 10.85 -7.49
N LYS A 99 31.01 10.53 -8.13
CA LYS A 99 32.34 11.12 -7.86
C LYS A 99 32.88 11.76 -9.13
N GLU A 100 33.47 12.94 -9.02
CA GLU A 100 34.01 13.68 -10.17
C GLU A 100 35.09 12.84 -10.89
N GLY A 101 34.90 12.59 -12.19
CA GLY A 101 35.74 11.70 -12.99
C GLY A 101 35.33 10.22 -13.03
N GLN A 102 34.24 9.84 -12.34
CA GLN A 102 33.59 8.53 -12.46
C GLN A 102 32.24 8.64 -13.18
N GLY A 103 31.65 7.49 -13.52
CA GLY A 103 30.34 7.43 -14.16
C GLY A 103 29.21 7.87 -13.24
N LEU A 104 28.08 8.28 -13.81
CA LEU A 104 26.88 8.60 -13.03
C LEU A 104 26.26 7.32 -12.41
N GLY A 105 25.81 7.39 -11.17
CA GLY A 105 25.21 6.27 -10.42
C GLY A 105 26.11 5.72 -9.31
N SER A 106 25.51 5.02 -8.34
CA SER A 106 26.16 4.58 -7.10
C SER A 106 27.34 3.61 -7.29
N SER A 107 27.35 2.88 -8.41
CA SER A 107 28.40 1.94 -8.84
C SER A 107 29.29 2.49 -9.96
N GLY A 108 29.14 3.79 -10.32
CA GLY A 108 29.93 4.45 -11.37
C GLY A 108 29.67 3.93 -12.79
N GLN A 109 28.44 3.48 -13.08
CA GLN A 109 28.04 2.83 -14.34
C GLN A 109 27.79 3.78 -15.51
N GLY A 110 27.45 5.05 -15.26
CA GLY A 110 27.09 6.00 -16.31
C GLY A 110 28.27 6.48 -17.16
N ILE A 111 27.96 7.05 -18.32
CA ILE A 111 28.94 7.50 -19.31
C ILE A 111 29.78 8.66 -18.75
N VAL A 112 31.11 8.55 -18.84
CA VAL A 112 32.05 9.53 -18.21
C VAL A 112 32.34 10.74 -19.11
N LYS A 113 32.29 10.56 -20.42
CA LYS A 113 32.50 11.62 -21.42
C LYS A 113 31.33 11.61 -22.41
N PRO A 114 30.67 12.74 -22.67
CA PRO A 114 29.60 12.81 -23.67
C PRO A 114 30.04 12.26 -25.03
N ILE A 115 29.17 11.49 -25.68
CA ILE A 115 29.48 10.80 -26.95
C ILE A 115 29.66 11.83 -28.07
N GLU A 116 30.88 11.95 -28.60
CA GLU A 116 31.18 12.80 -29.75
C GLU A 116 30.83 12.10 -31.07
N ALA A 117 29.93 12.70 -31.86
CA ALA A 117 29.53 12.18 -33.17
C ALA A 117 30.61 12.44 -34.23
N GLN A 118 31.19 11.39 -34.80
CA GLN A 118 32.20 11.50 -35.86
C GLN A 118 31.55 11.53 -37.26
N ALA A 119 31.57 12.69 -37.91
CA ALA A 119 31.08 12.83 -39.29
C ALA A 119 31.94 12.00 -40.27
N ARG A 120 31.29 11.28 -41.20
CA ARG A 120 31.97 10.50 -42.24
C ARG A 120 32.49 11.43 -43.36
N PRO A 121 33.72 11.22 -43.87
CA PRO A 121 34.17 11.89 -45.10
C PRO A 121 33.34 11.38 -46.30
N GLN A 122 32.86 12.32 -47.12
CA GLN A 122 31.98 12.02 -48.24
C GLN A 122 32.73 11.26 -49.34
N GLY A 123 32.16 10.15 -49.83
CA GLY A 123 32.76 9.30 -50.87
C GLY A 123 33.60 8.11 -50.38
N ALA A 124 33.74 7.90 -49.07
CA ALA A 124 34.43 6.73 -48.51
C ALA A 124 33.47 5.52 -48.34
N GLY A 125 33.89 4.34 -48.81
CA GLY A 125 33.12 3.09 -48.67
C GLY A 125 33.05 2.58 -47.22
N LEU A 126 32.07 1.72 -46.93
CA LEU A 126 31.69 1.26 -45.58
C LEU A 126 32.86 0.70 -44.73
N GLY A 127 33.87 0.06 -45.34
CA GLY A 127 35.03 -0.47 -44.62
C GLY A 127 36.14 0.54 -44.29
N ALA A 128 36.08 1.79 -44.78
CA ALA A 128 37.17 2.76 -44.64
C ALA A 128 37.19 3.51 -43.30
N VAL A 129 36.07 3.53 -42.56
CA VAL A 129 35.92 4.25 -41.29
C VAL A 129 35.55 3.24 -40.20
N ARG A 130 36.33 3.17 -39.12
CA ARG A 130 36.01 2.30 -37.98
C ARG A 130 34.80 2.89 -37.24
N GLU A 131 33.67 2.21 -37.30
CA GLU A 131 32.37 2.78 -36.87
C GLU A 131 32.27 3.03 -35.35
N LYS A 132 32.93 2.19 -34.53
CA LYS A 132 33.11 2.48 -33.09
C LYS A 132 34.23 3.51 -32.87
N THR A 133 33.87 4.69 -32.38
CA THR A 133 34.82 5.75 -31.96
C THR A 133 35.77 5.25 -30.87
N LYS A 134 36.94 5.91 -30.71
CA LYS A 134 37.92 5.52 -29.67
C LYS A 134 37.34 5.61 -28.26
N GLN A 135 36.55 6.64 -27.99
CA GLN A 135 35.87 6.85 -26.71
C GLN A 135 34.94 5.67 -26.36
N ALA A 136 34.07 5.25 -27.30
CA ALA A 136 33.16 4.13 -27.10
C ALA A 136 33.89 2.80 -26.81
N ARG A 137 35.04 2.56 -27.45
CA ARG A 137 35.87 1.36 -27.20
C ARG A 137 36.55 1.38 -25.82
N GLU A 138 36.97 2.56 -25.35
CA GLU A 138 37.57 2.72 -24.02
C GLU A 138 36.53 2.53 -22.91
N GLU A 139 35.28 2.93 -23.15
CA GLU A 139 34.14 2.74 -22.26
C GLU A 139 33.69 1.26 -22.22
N GLU A 140 33.50 0.63 -23.38
CA GLU A 140 33.19 -0.81 -23.50
C GLU A 140 34.26 -1.68 -22.82
N ARG A 141 35.55 -1.32 -22.96
CA ARG A 141 36.66 -1.99 -22.26
C ARG A 141 36.63 -1.78 -20.74
N ARG A 142 36.17 -0.62 -20.26
CA ARG A 142 36.04 -0.33 -18.82
C ARG A 142 34.90 -1.13 -18.19
N ASP A 143 33.76 -1.21 -18.87
CA ASP A 143 32.61 -1.99 -18.38
C ASP A 143 32.86 -3.50 -18.42
N ALA A 144 33.60 -4.01 -19.40
CA ALA A 144 34.02 -5.42 -19.44
C ALA A 144 35.08 -5.75 -18.37
N ALA A 145 36.08 -4.87 -18.17
CA ALA A 145 37.04 -5.02 -17.09
C ALA A 145 36.37 -5.02 -15.70
N ARG A 146 35.27 -4.25 -15.51
CA ARG A 146 34.46 -4.30 -14.28
C ARG A 146 33.65 -5.60 -14.16
N ARG A 147 33.22 -6.21 -15.26
CA ARG A 147 32.57 -7.54 -15.29
C ARG A 147 33.55 -8.71 -15.06
N GLY A 148 34.84 -8.45 -14.99
CA GLY A 148 35.88 -9.48 -14.85
C GLY A 148 36.22 -10.19 -16.18
N GLU A 149 35.68 -9.72 -17.30
CA GLU A 149 35.89 -10.30 -18.62
C GLU A 149 37.11 -9.65 -19.29
N THR A 150 38.15 -10.44 -19.55
CA THR A 150 39.24 -10.00 -20.43
C THR A 150 38.78 -10.02 -21.88
N ILE A 151 38.30 -8.88 -22.39
CA ILE A 151 38.14 -8.69 -23.84
C ILE A 151 39.53 -8.71 -24.47
N ASP A 152 39.87 -9.84 -25.10
CA ASP A 152 40.97 -9.91 -26.04
C ASP A 152 40.50 -9.27 -27.36
N ASP A 153 40.86 -8.01 -27.56
CA ASP A 153 40.52 -7.29 -28.79
C ASP A 153 41.27 -7.97 -29.94
N SER A 154 40.55 -8.67 -30.83
CA SER A 154 41.08 -9.33 -32.03
C SER A 154 42.04 -8.42 -32.85
N SER A 155 41.90 -7.09 -32.72
CA SER A 155 42.82 -6.12 -33.30
C SER A 155 44.24 -6.11 -32.71
N ASP A 156 44.47 -6.57 -31.47
CA ASP A 156 45.80 -6.64 -30.84
C ASP A 156 46.52 -7.95 -31.13
N GLU A 157 45.81 -9.06 -31.33
CA GLU A 157 46.40 -10.29 -31.86
C GLU A 157 46.99 -10.06 -33.27
N GLU A 158 46.29 -9.30 -34.14
CA GLU A 158 46.83 -8.94 -35.45
C GLU A 158 48.04 -7.99 -35.35
N LYS A 159 48.06 -7.06 -34.39
CA LYS A 159 49.23 -6.20 -34.13
C LYS A 159 50.42 -6.98 -33.56
N LEU A 160 50.18 -7.97 -32.70
CA LEU A 160 51.20 -8.88 -32.17
C LEU A 160 51.76 -9.77 -33.29
N ARG A 161 50.91 -10.31 -34.17
CA ARG A 161 51.34 -11.03 -35.38
C ARG A 161 52.15 -10.11 -36.32
N ARG A 162 51.75 -8.85 -36.51
CA ARG A 162 52.53 -7.85 -37.28
C ARG A 162 53.85 -7.46 -36.61
N ARG A 163 53.91 -7.38 -35.27
CA ARG A 163 55.16 -7.15 -34.50
C ARG A 163 56.11 -8.34 -34.59
N LYS A 164 55.67 -9.57 -34.29
CA LYS A 164 56.44 -10.82 -34.49
C LYS A 164 56.97 -10.93 -35.93
N LYS A 165 56.14 -10.62 -36.93
CA LYS A 165 56.53 -10.63 -38.36
C LYS A 165 57.50 -9.50 -38.76
N LYS A 166 57.66 -8.46 -37.93
CA LYS A 166 58.62 -7.35 -38.12
C LYS A 166 59.91 -7.54 -37.31
N GLU A 167 59.84 -8.23 -36.19
CA GLU A 167 61.00 -8.65 -35.36
C GLU A 167 61.74 -9.84 -35.99
N GLY A 168 61.01 -10.85 -36.49
CA GLY A 168 61.61 -11.93 -37.29
C GLY A 168 62.39 -11.40 -38.48
N ARG A 169 61.83 -10.41 -39.20
CA ARG A 169 62.47 -9.74 -40.33
C ARG A 169 63.66 -8.84 -39.99
N LYS A 170 63.89 -8.52 -38.70
CA LYS A 170 65.07 -7.75 -38.24
C LYS A 170 66.20 -8.65 -37.74
N THR A 171 65.90 -9.90 -37.40
CA THR A 171 66.87 -10.84 -36.83
C THR A 171 67.67 -11.57 -37.91
N GLU A 172 67.12 -11.70 -39.13
CA GLU A 172 67.77 -12.36 -40.28
C GLU A 172 68.94 -11.57 -40.93
N SER A 173 69.33 -10.40 -40.40
CA SER A 173 70.37 -9.54 -41.00
C SER A 173 71.75 -9.61 -40.32
N ARG A 174 71.98 -10.52 -39.36
CA ARG A 174 73.27 -10.60 -38.66
C ARG A 174 73.58 -12.01 -38.13
N SER A 175 74.62 -12.62 -38.71
CA SER A 175 75.06 -14.02 -38.49
C SER A 175 74.04 -15.05 -39.02
N GLY A 176 74.40 -16.10 -39.75
CA GLY A 176 75.72 -16.71 -39.90
C GLY A 176 75.61 -18.18 -39.54
N THR A 177 75.46 -19.04 -40.57
CA THR A 177 75.34 -20.51 -40.49
C THR A 177 74.02 -21.04 -39.91
N GLY A 178 73.14 -21.58 -40.78
CA GLY A 178 71.89 -22.21 -40.37
C GLY A 178 71.19 -22.96 -41.51
N THR A 179 70.57 -24.10 -41.19
CA THR A 179 69.88 -25.04 -42.09
C THR A 179 68.70 -24.44 -42.88
N PRO A 180 68.40 -24.92 -44.10
CA PRO A 180 67.39 -24.32 -44.96
C PRO A 180 65.95 -24.59 -44.48
N VAL A 181 65.31 -23.53 -43.96
CA VAL A 181 63.86 -23.48 -43.70
C VAL A 181 63.09 -23.53 -45.03
N PRO A 182 61.95 -24.23 -45.14
CA PRO A 182 61.17 -24.26 -46.38
C PRO A 182 60.65 -22.87 -46.69
N ARG A 183 60.99 -22.34 -47.86
CA ARG A 183 60.30 -21.17 -48.42
C ARG A 183 58.81 -21.50 -48.51
N PRO A 184 57.88 -20.54 -48.26
CA PRO A 184 56.47 -20.80 -48.51
C PRO A 184 56.32 -21.30 -49.94
N LYS A 185 55.75 -22.49 -50.11
CA LYS A 185 55.54 -23.06 -51.44
C LYS A 185 54.76 -22.01 -52.24
N LYS A 186 55.23 -21.74 -53.47
CA LYS A 186 54.43 -20.99 -54.46
C LYS A 186 53.03 -21.61 -54.47
N PRO A 187 51.94 -20.82 -54.61
CA PRO A 187 50.59 -21.35 -54.58
C PRO A 187 50.52 -22.57 -55.51
N GLN A 188 50.29 -23.74 -54.92
CA GLN A 188 50.07 -24.95 -55.70
C GLN A 188 48.70 -24.74 -56.32
N PHE A 189 48.70 -24.36 -57.60
CA PHE A 189 47.49 -24.22 -58.39
C PHE A 189 46.75 -25.56 -58.34
N ARG A 190 45.55 -25.57 -57.77
CA ARG A 190 44.73 -26.78 -57.69
C ARG A 190 44.33 -27.19 -59.10
N THR A 191 44.40 -28.48 -59.38
CA THR A 191 43.96 -29.08 -60.62
C THR A 191 42.44 -28.93 -60.73
N ALA A 192 41.88 -28.75 -61.92
CA ALA A 192 40.42 -28.67 -62.09
C ALA A 192 39.70 -29.90 -61.48
N HIS A 193 40.31 -31.08 -61.59
CA HIS A 193 39.79 -32.30 -60.96
C HIS A 193 39.87 -32.30 -59.42
N GLU A 194 40.93 -31.71 -58.83
CA GLU A 194 41.02 -31.50 -57.38
C GLU A 194 39.96 -30.49 -56.89
N MET A 195 39.57 -29.53 -57.74
CA MET A 195 38.49 -28.59 -57.46
C MET A 195 37.11 -29.24 -57.57
N GLU A 196 36.89 -30.14 -58.53
CA GLU A 196 35.68 -30.98 -58.61
C GLU A 196 35.53 -31.91 -57.39
N THR A 197 36.63 -32.44 -56.84
CA THR A 197 36.59 -33.28 -55.62
C THR A 197 36.51 -32.47 -54.32
N ASP A 198 37.12 -31.29 -54.26
CA ASP A 198 37.07 -30.40 -53.07
C ASP A 198 35.73 -29.65 -52.96
N MET A 199 35.03 -29.42 -54.07
CA MET A 199 33.78 -28.69 -54.15
C MET A 199 32.66 -29.61 -54.65
N GLU A 200 32.11 -30.37 -53.70
CA GLU A 200 31.01 -31.32 -53.90
C GLU A 200 29.88 -30.72 -54.76
N GLY A 201 29.63 -31.31 -55.93
CA GLY A 201 28.62 -30.88 -56.90
C GLY A 201 29.09 -29.91 -58.01
N LEU A 202 30.35 -29.45 -58.02
CA LEU A 202 30.88 -28.59 -59.09
C LEU A 202 31.12 -29.39 -60.39
N GLU A 203 30.16 -29.39 -61.31
CA GLU A 203 30.36 -29.93 -62.66
C GLU A 203 31.03 -28.91 -63.59
N VAL A 204 32.34 -29.04 -63.82
CA VAL A 204 33.05 -28.17 -64.77
C VAL A 204 32.64 -28.51 -66.22
N PRO A 205 32.18 -27.53 -67.04
CA PRO A 205 31.76 -27.79 -68.42
C PRO A 205 32.86 -28.41 -69.29
N ASN A 206 32.50 -29.39 -70.13
CA ASN A 206 33.42 -30.14 -70.98
C ASN A 206 34.27 -29.27 -71.93
N VAL A 207 33.78 -28.07 -72.30
CA VAL A 207 34.52 -27.09 -73.11
C VAL A 207 35.81 -26.61 -72.42
N LEU A 208 35.83 -26.53 -71.09
CA LEU A 208 37.01 -26.15 -70.31
C LEU A 208 37.91 -27.36 -69.98
N LYS A 209 37.40 -28.58 -70.14
CA LYS A 209 38.15 -29.84 -69.94
C LYS A 209 39.03 -30.21 -71.14
N SER A 210 38.71 -29.73 -72.34
CA SER A 210 39.45 -30.03 -73.57
C SER A 210 39.62 -28.82 -74.49
N LEU A 211 40.73 -28.09 -74.33
CA LEU A 211 41.11 -26.98 -75.21
C LEU A 211 42.05 -27.46 -76.31
N ILE A 212 41.63 -27.22 -77.56
CA ILE A 212 42.36 -27.59 -78.78
C ILE A 212 42.91 -26.32 -79.42
N ASP A 213 44.23 -26.25 -79.61
CA ASP A 213 44.85 -25.15 -80.36
C ASP A 213 44.97 -25.53 -81.83
N ALA A 214 44.43 -24.65 -82.68
CA ALA A 214 44.38 -24.78 -84.13
C ALA A 214 45.18 -23.68 -84.85
N THR A 215 46.00 -22.90 -84.14
CA THR A 215 46.80 -21.80 -84.71
C THR A 215 48.16 -22.23 -85.27
N GLY A 216 48.57 -23.49 -85.03
CA GLY A 216 49.79 -24.09 -85.60
C GLY A 216 49.53 -24.97 -86.83
N LYS A 217 50.61 -25.35 -87.54
CA LYS A 217 50.56 -26.36 -88.62
C LYS A 217 50.22 -27.79 -88.15
N GLU A 218 50.20 -28.01 -86.84
CA GLU A 218 49.78 -29.26 -86.20
C GLU A 218 48.74 -28.92 -85.14
N GLN A 219 47.63 -29.64 -85.14
CA GLN A 219 46.54 -29.46 -84.17
C GLN A 219 46.94 -30.15 -82.86
N ARG A 220 47.20 -29.38 -81.80
CA ARG A 220 47.69 -29.89 -80.52
C ARG A 220 46.65 -29.63 -79.42
N THR A 221 46.23 -30.69 -78.74
CA THR A 221 45.42 -30.59 -77.51
C THR A 221 46.31 -30.02 -76.41
N LEU A 222 46.11 -28.75 -76.04
CA LEU A 222 47.08 -28.07 -75.17
C LEU A 222 47.11 -28.63 -73.75
N THR A 223 46.04 -29.27 -73.27
CA THR A 223 46.00 -29.80 -71.91
C THR A 223 45.00 -30.92 -71.67
N SER A 224 45.50 -32.02 -71.11
CA SER A 224 44.78 -32.75 -70.06
C SER A 224 44.79 -31.92 -68.77
N THR A 225 43.74 -32.02 -67.95
CA THR A 225 43.41 -31.09 -66.85
C THR A 225 44.53 -30.89 -65.82
N ALA A 226 45.41 -31.88 -65.63
CA ALA A 226 46.59 -31.80 -64.77
C ALA A 226 47.68 -30.82 -65.25
N GLY A 227 47.81 -30.59 -66.56
CA GLY A 227 48.86 -29.74 -67.12
C GLY A 227 48.55 -28.24 -67.05
N LEU A 228 47.27 -27.87 -67.01
CA LEU A 228 46.79 -26.49 -67.19
C LEU A 228 47.24 -25.56 -66.06
N MET A 229 47.53 -26.13 -64.89
CA MET A 229 47.81 -25.42 -63.65
C MET A 229 49.28 -25.44 -63.21
N ALA A 230 50.11 -26.32 -63.77
CA ALA A 230 51.55 -26.35 -63.50
C ALA A 230 52.23 -25.02 -63.88
N GLY A 231 53.21 -24.59 -63.08
CA GLY A 231 53.97 -23.35 -63.34
C GLY A 231 55.22 -23.61 -64.17
N GLN A 232 55.12 -23.57 -65.51
CA GLN A 232 56.28 -23.67 -66.40
C GLN A 232 57.09 -22.36 -66.48
N GLY A 233 58.40 -22.50 -66.68
CA GLY A 233 59.35 -21.40 -66.80
C GLY A 233 59.42 -20.81 -68.21
N PHE A 234 59.92 -19.58 -68.28
CA PHE A 234 60.21 -18.74 -69.46
C PHE A 234 60.61 -19.46 -70.76
N VAL A 235 59.77 -19.42 -71.81
CA VAL A 235 60.08 -19.80 -73.21
C VAL A 235 59.21 -19.01 -74.22
N GLY A 236 59.73 -18.77 -75.44
CA GLY A 236 58.99 -18.89 -76.71
C GLY A 236 57.99 -17.80 -77.16
N SER A 237 58.29 -17.10 -78.26
CA SER A 237 57.36 -16.13 -78.89
C SER A 237 56.05 -16.76 -79.41
N GLY A 238 56.10 -17.99 -79.95
CA GLY A 238 54.90 -18.72 -80.42
C GLY A 238 54.09 -19.37 -79.29
N GLU A 239 54.75 -19.88 -78.26
CA GLU A 239 54.10 -20.44 -77.07
C GLU A 239 53.39 -19.37 -76.23
N GLY A 240 53.72 -18.10 -76.45
CA GLY A 240 53.05 -16.95 -75.85
C GLY A 240 51.55 -16.85 -76.17
N GLU A 241 51.05 -17.44 -77.26
CA GLU A 241 49.61 -17.45 -77.58
C GLU A 241 48.88 -18.60 -76.89
N ALA A 242 49.44 -19.81 -76.92
CA ALA A 242 49.01 -20.94 -76.10
C ALA A 242 48.97 -20.57 -74.60
N LEU A 243 49.98 -19.85 -74.09
CA LEU A 243 50.02 -19.34 -72.71
C LEU A 243 48.95 -18.26 -72.43
N LYS A 244 48.57 -17.43 -73.41
CA LYS A 244 47.44 -16.50 -73.27
C LYS A 244 46.11 -17.26 -73.23
N ILE A 245 45.93 -18.30 -74.04
CA ILE A 245 44.74 -19.16 -74.06
C ILE A 245 44.62 -19.92 -72.73
N ALA A 246 45.68 -20.59 -72.29
CA ALA A 246 45.72 -21.27 -71.00
C ALA A 246 45.47 -20.30 -69.82
N ARG A 247 45.98 -19.06 -69.87
CA ARG A 247 45.71 -18.05 -68.83
C ARG A 247 44.25 -17.58 -68.83
N ARG A 248 43.61 -17.42 -70.00
CA ARG A 248 42.17 -17.14 -70.07
C ARG A 248 41.38 -18.31 -69.47
N ALA A 249 41.66 -19.54 -69.90
CA ALA A 249 41.01 -20.73 -69.37
C ALA A 249 41.17 -20.92 -67.85
N ARG A 250 42.34 -20.61 -67.28
CA ARG A 250 42.51 -20.54 -65.81
C ARG A 250 41.61 -19.49 -65.18
N HIS A 251 41.57 -18.28 -65.74
CA HIS A 251 40.74 -17.20 -65.23
C HIS A 251 39.24 -17.53 -65.33
N ASP A 252 38.81 -18.16 -66.42
CA ASP A 252 37.44 -18.62 -66.64
C ASP A 252 37.08 -19.73 -65.61
N LEU A 253 37.97 -20.70 -65.37
CA LEU A 253 37.79 -21.74 -64.35
C LEU A 253 37.77 -21.19 -62.91
N GLU A 254 38.65 -20.23 -62.60
CA GLU A 254 38.66 -19.53 -61.31
C GLU A 254 37.36 -18.74 -61.13
N ALA A 255 36.87 -18.06 -62.18
CA ALA A 255 35.58 -17.36 -62.17
C ALA A 255 34.40 -18.33 -61.96
N PHE A 256 34.33 -19.46 -62.65
CA PHE A 256 33.30 -20.48 -62.42
C PHE A 256 33.32 -21.04 -60.99
N ALA A 257 34.50 -21.28 -60.43
CA ALA A 257 34.63 -21.76 -59.06
C ALA A 257 34.22 -20.69 -58.02
N ASP A 258 34.50 -19.42 -58.28
CA ASP A 258 34.08 -18.32 -57.40
C ASP A 258 32.58 -17.99 -57.56
N GLU A 259 32.01 -18.13 -58.75
CA GLU A 259 30.55 -18.09 -58.97
C GLU A 259 29.84 -19.25 -58.26
N TRP A 260 30.38 -20.47 -58.32
CA TRP A 260 29.82 -21.63 -57.61
C TRP A 260 29.92 -21.49 -56.09
N LYS A 261 31.05 -20.99 -55.56
CA LYS A 261 31.15 -20.63 -54.13
C LYS A 261 30.12 -19.58 -53.76
N GLY A 262 30.03 -18.50 -54.53
CA GLY A 262 29.03 -17.44 -54.30
C GLY A 262 27.59 -17.94 -54.37
N LEU A 263 27.29 -18.91 -55.24
CA LEU A 263 25.98 -19.56 -55.31
C LEU A 263 25.74 -20.49 -54.12
N THR A 264 26.76 -21.25 -53.69
CA THR A 264 26.70 -22.13 -52.51
C THR A 264 26.55 -21.33 -51.21
N GLU A 265 27.26 -20.21 -51.09
CA GLU A 265 27.17 -19.27 -49.96
C GLU A 265 25.81 -18.58 -49.93
N ARG A 266 25.27 -18.15 -51.08
CA ARG A 266 23.89 -17.66 -51.17
C ARG A 266 22.86 -18.73 -50.81
N LYS A 267 23.05 -19.98 -51.27
CA LYS A 267 22.15 -21.09 -50.92
C LYS A 267 22.14 -21.33 -49.41
N ARG A 268 23.31 -21.39 -48.77
CA ARG A 268 23.44 -21.51 -47.31
C ARG A 268 22.85 -20.31 -46.55
N PHE A 269 23.01 -19.10 -47.09
CA PHE A 269 22.40 -17.91 -46.52
C PHE A 269 20.87 -17.98 -46.57
N ILE A 270 20.31 -18.37 -47.73
CA ILE A 270 18.87 -18.57 -47.92
C ILE A 270 18.35 -19.71 -47.03
N GLU A 271 19.08 -20.83 -46.90
CA GLU A 271 18.71 -21.94 -46.00
C GLU A 271 18.64 -21.50 -44.52
N ILE A 272 19.53 -20.58 -44.09
CA ILE A 272 19.50 -20.01 -42.74
C ILE A 272 18.36 -19.00 -42.58
N GLU A 273 18.11 -18.16 -43.59
CA GLU A 273 17.00 -17.18 -43.60
C GLU A 273 15.64 -17.89 -43.61
N GLU A 274 15.49 -18.95 -44.41
CA GLU A 274 14.33 -19.85 -44.44
C GLU A 274 14.09 -20.50 -43.07
N ALA A 275 15.14 -21.04 -42.43
CA ALA A 275 15.02 -21.62 -41.10
C ALA A 275 14.57 -20.60 -40.04
N GLN A 276 15.07 -19.36 -40.09
CA GLN A 276 14.63 -18.27 -39.19
C GLN A 276 13.17 -17.88 -39.42
N VAL A 277 12.75 -17.75 -40.68
CA VAL A 277 11.35 -17.43 -41.03
C VAL A 277 10.40 -18.55 -40.60
N VAL A 278 10.81 -19.82 -40.69
CA VAL A 278 10.03 -20.97 -40.20
C VAL A 278 9.91 -20.93 -38.67
N GLU A 279 11.00 -20.68 -37.93
CA GLU A 279 10.96 -20.54 -36.47
C GLU A 279 10.06 -19.37 -36.01
N GLU A 280 10.12 -18.22 -36.69
CA GLU A 280 9.20 -17.10 -36.45
C GLU A 280 7.74 -17.49 -36.74
N LEU A 281 7.47 -18.21 -37.83
CA LEU A 281 6.13 -18.63 -38.22
C LEU A 281 5.53 -19.64 -37.23
N ASP A 282 6.31 -20.59 -36.72
CA ASP A 282 5.91 -21.50 -35.64
C ASP A 282 5.62 -20.75 -34.32
N ALA A 283 6.43 -19.74 -33.99
CA ALA A 283 6.19 -18.87 -32.84
C ALA A 283 4.90 -18.03 -32.99
N TYR A 284 4.59 -17.54 -34.19
CA TYR A 284 3.31 -16.89 -34.47
C TYR A 284 2.14 -17.88 -34.41
N GLN A 285 2.28 -19.09 -34.97
CA GLN A 285 1.21 -20.09 -35.00
C GLN A 285 0.83 -20.57 -33.60
N THR A 286 1.81 -20.80 -32.72
CA THR A 286 1.56 -21.14 -31.30
C THR A 286 0.84 -20.01 -30.57
N ARG A 287 1.21 -18.73 -30.82
CA ARG A 287 0.51 -17.57 -30.27
C ARG A 287 -0.93 -17.45 -30.78
N VAL A 288 -1.17 -17.68 -32.08
CA VAL A 288 -2.52 -17.69 -32.67
C VAL A 288 -3.36 -18.78 -32.02
N ASN A 289 -2.86 -20.01 -31.94
CA ASN A 289 -3.57 -21.13 -31.31
C ASN A 289 -3.93 -20.84 -29.85
N HIS A 290 -3.02 -20.21 -29.09
CA HIS A 290 -3.28 -19.81 -27.70
C HIS A 290 -4.38 -18.74 -27.59
N LEU A 291 -4.37 -17.75 -28.47
CA LEU A 291 -5.42 -16.71 -28.54
C LEU A 291 -6.77 -17.27 -28.98
N THR A 292 -6.81 -18.17 -29.97
CA THR A 292 -8.03 -18.84 -30.40
C THR A 292 -8.62 -19.69 -29.28
N GLY A 293 -7.78 -20.41 -28.51
CA GLY A 293 -8.22 -21.13 -27.32
C GLY A 293 -8.80 -20.21 -26.24
N LEU A 294 -8.17 -19.04 -26.01
CA LEU A 294 -8.65 -18.05 -25.05
C LEU A 294 -10.01 -17.46 -25.47
N ILE A 295 -10.20 -17.17 -26.76
CA ILE A 295 -11.48 -16.69 -27.29
C ILE A 295 -12.56 -17.76 -27.09
N ALA A 296 -12.30 -19.02 -27.46
CA ALA A 296 -13.23 -20.12 -27.27
C ALA A 296 -13.59 -20.33 -25.79
N ALA A 297 -12.61 -20.26 -24.88
CA ALA A 297 -12.84 -20.37 -23.43
C ALA A 297 -13.67 -19.21 -22.87
N VAL A 298 -13.61 -18.01 -23.46
CA VAL A 298 -14.46 -16.86 -23.09
C VAL A 298 -15.88 -17.02 -23.67
N GLU A 299 -16.02 -17.49 -24.90
CA GLU A 299 -17.33 -17.79 -25.51
C GLU A 299 -18.07 -18.90 -24.74
N GLU A 300 -17.34 -19.87 -24.19
CA GLU A 300 -17.90 -20.97 -23.37
C GLU A 300 -18.47 -20.49 -22.01
N LEU A 301 -18.13 -19.29 -21.54
CA LEU A 301 -18.65 -18.72 -20.29
C LEU A 301 -20.13 -18.33 -20.38
N ASP A 302 -20.63 -18.01 -21.57
CA ASP A 302 -22.02 -17.65 -21.83
C ASP A 302 -22.91 -18.87 -22.17
N LEU A 303 -22.29 -20.05 -22.33
CA LEU A 303 -22.98 -21.32 -22.60
C LEU A 303 -23.22 -22.07 -21.29
N PHE A 304 -24.45 -22.56 -21.09
CA PHE A 304 -24.84 -23.41 -19.96
C PHE A 304 -25.50 -24.67 -20.50
N GLU A 305 -25.13 -25.83 -19.97
CA GLU A 305 -25.60 -27.11 -20.55
C GLU A 305 -27.10 -27.37 -20.31
N HIS A 306 -27.67 -26.82 -19.25
CA HIS A 306 -29.03 -27.12 -18.79
C HIS A 306 -29.75 -25.90 -18.22
N ASP A 307 -31.08 -25.96 -18.21
CA ASP A 307 -31.94 -24.93 -17.62
C ASP A 307 -32.06 -25.09 -16.09
N GLU A 308 -30.91 -25.03 -15.43
CA GLU A 308 -30.75 -25.22 -13.99
C GLU A 308 -30.94 -23.93 -13.19
N SER A 309 -31.02 -24.09 -11.86
CA SER A 309 -31.05 -22.99 -10.90
C SER A 309 -29.87 -22.03 -11.11
N ILE A 310 -30.08 -20.73 -10.85
CA ILE A 310 -29.03 -19.70 -10.93
C ILE A 310 -27.79 -20.09 -10.11
N ALA A 311 -27.98 -20.74 -8.96
CA ALA A 311 -26.87 -21.22 -8.13
C ALA A 311 -25.96 -22.22 -8.86
N ALA A 312 -26.55 -23.12 -9.65
CA ALA A 312 -25.83 -24.12 -10.44
C ALA A 312 -25.18 -23.50 -11.68
N LYS A 313 -25.90 -22.66 -12.43
CA LYS A 313 -25.34 -21.89 -13.56
C LYS A 313 -24.14 -21.03 -13.12
N PHE A 314 -24.18 -20.46 -11.92
CA PHE A 314 -23.06 -19.71 -11.34
C PHE A 314 -21.89 -20.62 -10.91
N ASP A 315 -22.15 -21.85 -10.43
CA ASP A 315 -21.09 -22.81 -10.08
C ASP A 315 -20.41 -23.40 -11.34
N GLU A 316 -21.18 -23.68 -12.40
CA GLU A 316 -20.65 -24.05 -13.72
C GLU A 316 -19.71 -22.97 -14.27
N MET A 317 -20.17 -21.71 -14.27
CA MET A 317 -19.34 -20.55 -14.62
C MET A 317 -18.10 -20.43 -13.71
N THR A 318 -18.25 -20.71 -12.42
CA THR A 318 -17.12 -20.68 -11.46
C THR A 318 -16.06 -21.71 -11.83
N GLY A 319 -16.47 -22.94 -12.19
CA GLY A 319 -15.56 -23.98 -12.68
C GLY A 319 -14.85 -23.59 -13.98
N LYS A 320 -15.59 -23.04 -14.96
CA LYS A 320 -15.03 -22.55 -16.23
C LYS A 320 -14.01 -21.42 -16.01
N LEU A 321 -14.30 -20.46 -15.13
CA LEU A 321 -13.38 -19.39 -14.76
C LEU A 321 -12.14 -19.88 -14.00
N GLU A 322 -12.26 -20.89 -13.13
CA GLU A 322 -11.11 -21.53 -12.47
C GLU A 322 -10.21 -22.28 -13.47
N ALA A 323 -10.80 -22.99 -14.43
CA ALA A 323 -10.07 -23.65 -15.52
C ALA A 323 -9.33 -22.61 -16.39
N MET A 324 -10.01 -21.56 -16.83
CA MET A 324 -9.43 -20.46 -17.60
C MET A 324 -8.28 -19.78 -16.84
N LYS A 325 -8.46 -19.47 -15.55
CA LYS A 325 -7.41 -18.92 -14.68
C LYS A 325 -6.15 -19.79 -14.64
N THR A 326 -6.34 -21.11 -14.61
CA THR A 326 -5.25 -22.10 -14.51
C THR A 326 -4.51 -22.25 -15.84
N GLN A 327 -5.23 -22.24 -16.96
CA GLN A 327 -4.67 -22.39 -18.31
C GLN A 327 -3.98 -21.10 -18.82
N TYR A 328 -4.49 -19.93 -18.45
CA TYR A 328 -4.06 -18.63 -18.99
C TYR A 328 -3.39 -17.72 -17.95
N GLN A 329 -2.87 -18.30 -16.85
CA GLN A 329 -2.33 -17.57 -15.69
C GLN A 329 -1.33 -16.46 -16.08
N ASP A 330 -0.45 -16.76 -17.03
CA ASP A 330 0.67 -15.90 -17.43
C ASP A 330 0.22 -14.65 -18.21
N VAL A 331 -0.94 -14.70 -18.87
CA VAL A 331 -1.44 -13.65 -19.77
C VAL A 331 -2.72 -12.96 -19.24
N MET A 332 -3.15 -13.33 -18.03
CA MET A 332 -4.31 -12.77 -17.32
C MET A 332 -4.34 -11.24 -17.26
N ASN A 333 -3.18 -10.61 -17.03
CA ASN A 333 -3.07 -9.17 -16.86
C ASN A 333 -3.11 -8.45 -18.22
N ASP A 334 -2.35 -8.95 -19.20
CA ASP A 334 -2.23 -8.37 -20.54
C ASP A 334 -3.57 -8.36 -21.29
N TYR A 335 -4.38 -9.41 -21.11
CA TYR A 335 -5.71 -9.54 -21.70
C TYR A 335 -6.87 -9.20 -20.75
N LYS A 336 -6.58 -8.59 -19.59
CA LYS A 336 -7.60 -8.09 -18.64
C LYS A 336 -8.65 -9.15 -18.27
N LEU A 337 -8.25 -10.41 -18.09
CA LEU A 337 -9.19 -11.53 -17.89
C LEU A 337 -10.07 -11.39 -16.64
N ALA A 338 -9.61 -10.64 -15.63
CA ALA A 338 -10.44 -10.26 -14.47
C ALA A 338 -11.63 -9.37 -14.86
N GLU A 339 -11.48 -8.46 -15.83
CA GLU A 339 -12.56 -7.60 -16.32
C GLU A 339 -13.57 -8.42 -17.14
N ALA A 340 -13.08 -9.33 -17.98
CA ALA A 340 -13.90 -10.26 -18.76
C ALA A 340 -14.71 -11.21 -17.86
N ALA A 341 -14.09 -11.75 -16.80
CA ALA A 341 -14.78 -12.61 -15.83
C ALA A 341 -15.90 -11.85 -15.09
N VAL A 342 -15.66 -10.61 -14.64
CA VAL A 342 -16.72 -9.77 -14.04
C VAL A 342 -17.84 -9.51 -15.05
N ALA A 343 -17.51 -9.28 -16.33
CA ALA A 343 -18.51 -9.05 -17.37
C ALA A 343 -19.41 -10.29 -17.61
N ALA A 344 -18.83 -11.49 -17.67
CA ALA A 344 -19.57 -12.76 -17.77
C ALA A 344 -20.41 -13.05 -16.52
N MET A 345 -19.88 -12.78 -15.32
CA MET A 345 -20.60 -12.96 -14.06
C MET A 345 -21.77 -11.99 -13.87
N HIS A 346 -21.65 -10.75 -14.38
CA HIS A 346 -22.61 -9.67 -14.14
C HIS A 346 -24.08 -9.98 -14.50
N PRO A 347 -24.44 -10.58 -15.66
CA PRO A 347 -25.84 -10.96 -15.94
C PRO A 347 -26.40 -11.98 -14.95
N LEU A 348 -25.68 -13.08 -14.68
CA LEU A 348 -26.12 -14.08 -13.69
C LEU A 348 -26.19 -13.48 -12.29
N PHE A 349 -25.19 -12.68 -11.89
CA PHE A 349 -25.16 -12.04 -10.58
C PHE A 349 -26.32 -11.05 -10.40
N ARG A 350 -26.70 -10.30 -11.44
CA ARG A 350 -27.88 -9.44 -11.43
C ARG A 350 -29.17 -10.22 -11.16
N GLN A 351 -29.40 -11.30 -11.90
CA GLN A 351 -30.58 -12.15 -11.70
C GLN A 351 -30.57 -12.80 -10.31
N ALA A 352 -29.39 -13.30 -9.88
CA ALA A 352 -29.19 -13.84 -8.55
C ALA A 352 -29.53 -12.82 -7.44
N MET A 353 -29.11 -11.56 -7.62
CA MET A 353 -29.45 -10.47 -6.68
C MET A 353 -30.92 -10.05 -6.75
N GLU A 354 -31.65 -10.33 -7.82
CA GLU A 354 -33.09 -10.05 -7.93
C GLU A 354 -33.95 -11.10 -7.19
N GLU A 355 -33.54 -12.37 -7.22
CA GLU A 355 -34.25 -13.49 -6.58
C GLU A 355 -33.76 -13.81 -5.15
N TRP A 356 -32.60 -13.30 -4.73
CA TRP A 356 -31.99 -13.61 -3.43
C TRP A 356 -32.63 -12.84 -2.25
N GLU A 357 -32.97 -13.59 -1.21
CA GLU A 357 -33.37 -13.06 0.10
C GLU A 357 -32.20 -13.13 1.12
N PRO A 358 -31.53 -12.01 1.44
CA PRO A 358 -30.26 -12.03 2.18
C PRO A 358 -30.35 -12.56 3.61
N LEU A 359 -31.47 -12.33 4.30
CA LEU A 359 -31.66 -12.74 5.70
C LEU A 359 -32.08 -14.20 5.85
N GLN A 360 -32.72 -14.79 4.83
CA GLN A 360 -33.06 -16.22 4.84
C GLN A 360 -31.85 -17.08 4.44
N ASN A 361 -31.12 -16.68 3.40
CA ASN A 361 -30.00 -17.44 2.84
C ASN A 361 -28.69 -16.61 2.84
N PRO A 362 -28.10 -16.30 4.00
CA PRO A 362 -26.95 -15.40 4.13
C PRO A 362 -25.65 -15.91 3.49
N THR A 363 -25.56 -17.20 3.14
CA THR A 363 -24.38 -17.85 2.54
C THR A 363 -24.45 -18.03 1.02
N PHE A 364 -25.52 -17.54 0.38
CA PHE A 364 -25.72 -17.66 -1.07
C PHE A 364 -24.54 -17.07 -1.87
N LEU A 365 -24.02 -17.83 -2.86
CA LEU A 365 -22.86 -17.50 -3.71
C LEU A 365 -21.51 -17.23 -2.99
N VAL A 366 -21.44 -17.24 -1.65
CA VAL A 366 -20.22 -16.98 -0.86
C VAL A 366 -19.08 -17.94 -1.20
N SER A 367 -19.39 -19.23 -1.38
CA SER A 367 -18.43 -20.27 -1.81
C SER A 367 -17.83 -19.96 -3.19
N ASN A 368 -18.68 -19.54 -4.12
CA ASN A 368 -18.30 -19.31 -5.52
C ASN A 368 -17.46 -18.03 -5.64
N LEU A 369 -17.84 -16.97 -4.92
CA LEU A 369 -17.09 -15.72 -4.89
C LEU A 369 -15.77 -15.82 -4.13
N THR A 370 -15.65 -16.63 -3.07
CA THR A 370 -14.34 -16.88 -2.41
C THR A 370 -13.38 -17.64 -3.33
N ARG A 371 -13.87 -18.66 -4.04
CA ARG A 371 -13.11 -19.39 -5.08
C ARG A 371 -12.57 -18.46 -6.17
N LEU A 372 -13.40 -17.53 -6.66
CA LEU A 372 -13.03 -16.56 -7.69
C LEU A 372 -12.24 -15.35 -7.17
N GLN A 373 -12.17 -15.12 -5.85
CA GLN A 373 -11.51 -13.96 -5.26
C GLN A 373 -10.06 -13.74 -5.74
N PRO A 374 -9.19 -14.76 -5.92
CA PRO A 374 -7.83 -14.57 -6.41
C PRO A 374 -7.74 -14.14 -7.89
N LEU A 375 -8.85 -14.26 -8.65
CA LEU A 375 -8.97 -13.73 -10.02
C LEU A 375 -9.60 -12.33 -10.01
N LEU A 376 -10.64 -12.11 -9.19
CA LEU A 376 -11.44 -10.88 -9.16
C LEU A 376 -10.79 -9.73 -8.38
N ALA A 377 -10.05 -10.03 -7.31
CA ALA A 377 -9.44 -9.05 -6.40
C ALA A 377 -7.93 -8.89 -6.61
N ARG A 378 -7.40 -9.26 -7.79
CA ARG A 378 -5.97 -9.19 -8.07
C ARG A 378 -5.54 -7.74 -8.30
N ARG A 379 -4.95 -7.15 -7.25
CA ARG A 379 -4.38 -5.80 -7.29
C ARG A 379 -3.24 -5.74 -8.31
N SER A 380 -3.37 -4.91 -9.34
CA SER A 380 -2.26 -4.63 -10.25
C SER A 380 -1.17 -3.87 -9.48
N GLU A 381 0.08 -4.34 -9.51
CA GLU A 381 1.18 -3.71 -8.76
C GLU A 381 1.42 -2.25 -9.19
N ASN A 382 0.98 -1.88 -10.40
CA ASN A 382 1.08 -0.52 -10.94
C ASN A 382 -0.03 0.44 -10.45
N GLU A 383 -1.07 -0.03 -9.76
CA GLU A 383 -2.24 0.80 -9.38
C GLU A 383 -2.10 1.57 -8.06
N GLU A 384 -1.01 1.42 -7.32
CA GLU A 384 -0.83 2.16 -6.05
C GLU A 384 -0.88 3.68 -6.22
N PHE A 385 -0.58 4.19 -7.42
CA PHE A 385 -0.60 5.61 -7.78
C PHE A 385 -1.95 6.11 -8.35
N GLN A 386 -2.93 5.24 -8.62
CA GLN A 386 -4.17 5.56 -9.37
C GLN A 386 -5.46 5.16 -8.62
N ARG A 387 -5.54 5.36 -7.30
CA ARG A 387 -6.72 5.03 -6.46
C ARG A 387 -7.96 5.94 -6.66
N GLN A 388 -8.24 6.37 -7.89
CA GLN A 388 -9.40 7.23 -8.23
C GLN A 388 -10.56 6.45 -8.88
N SER A 389 -10.33 5.25 -9.41
CA SER A 389 -11.34 4.38 -10.01
C SER A 389 -11.59 3.13 -9.19
N THR A 390 -12.86 2.80 -8.94
CA THR A 390 -13.27 1.49 -8.43
C THR A 390 -13.05 0.42 -9.50
N SER A 391 -12.63 -0.77 -9.07
CA SER A 391 -12.54 -1.93 -9.95
C SER A 391 -13.91 -2.37 -10.48
N PRO A 392 -13.99 -3.16 -11.57
CA PRO A 392 -15.25 -3.70 -12.06
C PRO A 392 -15.97 -4.55 -11.01
N TYR A 393 -15.21 -5.35 -10.24
CA TYR A 393 -15.75 -6.17 -9.17
C TYR A 393 -16.34 -5.32 -8.03
N GLU A 394 -15.62 -4.31 -7.55
CA GLU A 394 -16.13 -3.37 -6.54
C GLU A 394 -17.39 -2.65 -7.02
N THR A 395 -17.43 -2.26 -8.30
CA THR A 395 -18.59 -1.62 -8.93
C THR A 395 -19.78 -2.58 -8.99
N MET A 396 -19.57 -3.86 -9.33
CA MET A 396 -20.63 -4.87 -9.35
C MET A 396 -21.23 -5.09 -7.96
N ILE A 397 -20.40 -5.24 -6.92
CA ILE A 397 -20.87 -5.40 -5.53
C ILE A 397 -21.59 -4.12 -5.05
N TYR A 398 -21.05 -2.93 -5.34
CA TYR A 398 -21.68 -1.67 -4.95
C TYR A 398 -23.02 -1.40 -5.66
N THR A 399 -23.19 -1.83 -6.92
CA THR A 399 -24.40 -1.55 -7.72
C THR A 399 -25.47 -2.62 -7.65
N LEU A 400 -25.14 -3.90 -7.38
CA LEU A 400 -26.10 -5.01 -7.37
C LEU A 400 -26.32 -5.59 -5.97
N TRP A 401 -25.25 -5.85 -5.21
CA TRP A 401 -25.36 -6.46 -3.88
C TRP A 401 -25.80 -5.46 -2.81
N LEU A 402 -25.18 -4.27 -2.76
CA LEU A 402 -25.48 -3.27 -1.73
C LEU A 402 -26.95 -2.81 -1.73
N PRO A 403 -27.64 -2.57 -2.86
CA PRO A 403 -29.06 -2.20 -2.84
C PRO A 403 -29.97 -3.30 -2.26
N ARG A 404 -29.64 -4.58 -2.48
CA ARG A 404 -30.44 -5.72 -1.98
C ARG A 404 -30.25 -5.92 -0.49
N VAL A 405 -29.00 -5.92 -0.02
CA VAL A 405 -28.70 -5.95 1.42
C VAL A 405 -29.23 -4.71 2.13
N ARG A 406 -29.23 -3.53 1.47
CA ARG A 406 -29.89 -2.32 1.98
C ARG A 406 -31.39 -2.52 2.17
N SER A 407 -32.09 -3.04 1.16
CA SER A 407 -33.53 -3.33 1.27
C SER A 407 -33.82 -4.26 2.45
N ALA A 408 -33.11 -5.39 2.52
CA ALA A 408 -33.32 -6.39 3.56
C ALA A 408 -33.02 -5.86 4.98
N LEU A 409 -31.90 -5.15 5.17
CA LEU A 409 -31.54 -4.58 6.47
C LEU A 409 -32.43 -3.40 6.90
N MET A 410 -33.00 -2.64 5.95
CA MET A 410 -33.92 -1.55 6.27
C MET A 410 -35.32 -2.08 6.59
N ASN A 411 -35.89 -2.91 5.72
CA ASN A 411 -37.30 -3.30 5.76
C ASN A 411 -37.55 -4.54 6.63
N ASP A 412 -36.74 -5.59 6.47
CA ASP A 412 -37.10 -6.94 6.93
C ASP A 412 -36.38 -7.34 8.23
N TRP A 413 -35.18 -6.79 8.48
CA TRP A 413 -34.39 -7.13 9.67
C TRP A 413 -34.98 -6.56 10.97
N ASP A 414 -35.27 -7.41 11.96
CA ASP A 414 -35.57 -6.99 13.34
C ASP A 414 -34.28 -6.81 14.16
N VAL A 415 -34.13 -5.65 14.80
CA VAL A 415 -32.97 -5.35 15.67
C VAL A 415 -32.91 -6.29 16.88
N TYR A 416 -34.05 -6.77 17.38
CA TYR A 416 -34.08 -7.69 18.53
C TYR A 416 -33.64 -9.12 18.19
N ASP A 417 -33.71 -9.53 16.91
CA ASP A 417 -33.00 -10.71 16.40
C ASP A 417 -31.77 -10.30 15.54
N PRO A 418 -30.60 -10.13 16.18
CA PRO A 418 -29.37 -9.82 15.45
C PRO A 418 -28.85 -10.99 14.59
N THR A 419 -29.36 -12.21 14.75
CA THR A 419 -28.75 -13.43 14.19
C THR A 419 -28.70 -13.46 12.66
N PRO A 420 -29.79 -13.16 11.92
CA PRO A 420 -29.79 -13.20 10.45
C PRO A 420 -28.86 -12.13 9.84
N ALA A 421 -28.85 -10.93 10.42
CA ALA A 421 -28.03 -9.83 9.91
C ALA A 421 -26.53 -9.98 10.28
N THR A 422 -26.21 -10.50 11.47
CA THR A 422 -24.81 -10.76 11.87
C THR A 422 -24.21 -11.96 11.14
N THR A 423 -25.00 -13.00 10.82
CA THR A 423 -24.55 -14.11 9.96
C THR A 423 -24.31 -13.65 8.53
N LEU A 424 -25.21 -12.84 7.95
CA LEU A 424 -25.01 -12.19 6.64
C LEU A 424 -23.73 -11.34 6.58
N VAL A 425 -23.48 -10.50 7.59
CA VAL A 425 -22.25 -9.71 7.66
C VAL A 425 -21.02 -10.62 7.79
N ASN A 426 -21.09 -11.68 8.59
CA ASN A 426 -19.97 -12.61 8.77
C ASN A 426 -19.60 -13.42 7.52
N SER A 427 -20.59 -13.91 6.76
CA SER A 427 -20.33 -14.72 5.57
C SER A 427 -19.75 -13.87 4.43
N TRP A 428 -20.19 -12.61 4.29
CA TRP A 428 -19.77 -11.74 3.19
C TRP A 428 -18.54 -10.85 3.48
N LYS A 429 -18.14 -10.63 4.74
CA LYS A 429 -17.05 -9.68 5.10
C LYS A 429 -15.69 -9.93 4.41
N ALA A 430 -15.40 -11.18 4.02
CA ALA A 430 -14.14 -11.54 3.36
C ALA A 430 -14.15 -11.23 1.85
N ILE A 431 -15.35 -11.10 1.27
CA ILE A 431 -15.62 -11.00 -0.17
C ILE A 431 -15.95 -9.55 -0.55
N VAL A 432 -16.77 -8.90 0.28
CA VAL A 432 -17.26 -7.53 0.04
C VAL A 432 -16.14 -6.52 0.21
N PRO A 433 -15.98 -5.53 -0.71
CA PRO A 433 -14.95 -4.51 -0.58
C PRO A 433 -15.07 -3.72 0.73
N PRO A 434 -13.96 -3.38 1.42
CA PRO A 434 -14.01 -2.76 2.75
C PRO A 434 -14.86 -1.49 2.84
N PHE A 435 -14.87 -0.65 1.81
CA PHE A 435 -15.68 0.57 1.77
C PHE A 435 -17.20 0.30 1.67
N VAL A 436 -17.60 -0.81 1.02
CA VAL A 436 -19.00 -1.24 0.93
C VAL A 436 -19.46 -1.81 2.28
N LEU A 437 -18.61 -2.62 2.92
CA LEU A 437 -18.89 -3.14 4.27
C LEU A 437 -19.02 -1.99 5.29
N ALA A 438 -18.11 -1.01 5.24
CA ALA A 438 -18.22 0.20 6.07
C ALA A 438 -19.52 0.98 5.78
N ASN A 439 -19.96 1.10 4.52
CA ASN A 439 -21.24 1.73 4.18
C ASN A 439 -22.43 0.99 4.83
N VAL A 440 -22.45 -0.34 4.76
CA VAL A 440 -23.50 -1.17 5.39
C VAL A 440 -23.54 -0.93 6.90
N LEU A 441 -22.39 -0.98 7.57
CA LEU A 441 -22.31 -0.81 9.02
C LEU A 441 -22.69 0.63 9.44
N ASP A 442 -22.13 1.65 8.80
CA ASP A 442 -22.31 3.06 9.17
C ASP A 442 -23.68 3.63 8.81
N GLN A 443 -24.25 3.26 7.67
CA GLN A 443 -25.44 3.90 7.11
C GLN A 443 -26.72 3.08 7.32
N LEU A 444 -26.60 1.76 7.59
CA LEU A 444 -27.75 0.87 7.76
C LEU A 444 -27.83 0.33 9.19
N VAL A 445 -26.76 -0.32 9.66
CA VAL A 445 -26.76 -1.01 10.95
C VAL A 445 -26.74 -0.02 12.12
N VAL A 446 -25.72 0.85 12.21
CA VAL A 446 -25.55 1.79 13.34
C VAL A 446 -26.74 2.74 13.51
N PRO A 447 -27.34 3.33 12.46
CA PRO A 447 -28.51 4.19 12.62
C PRO A 447 -29.73 3.43 13.18
N LYS A 448 -29.94 2.17 12.75
CA LYS A 448 -31.02 1.32 13.27
C LYS A 448 -30.79 0.93 14.72
N LEU A 449 -29.55 0.58 15.09
CA LEU A 449 -29.13 0.30 16.47
C LEU A 449 -29.29 1.53 17.38
N SER A 450 -28.87 2.72 16.93
CA SER A 450 -29.03 3.97 17.68
C SER A 450 -30.52 4.36 17.81
N GLY A 451 -31.34 4.10 16.79
CA GLY A 451 -32.79 4.26 16.84
C GLY A 451 -33.44 3.37 17.90
N ALA A 452 -33.20 2.05 17.83
CA ALA A 452 -33.69 1.09 18.81
C ALA A 452 -33.20 1.40 20.23
N LEU A 453 -31.95 1.84 20.40
CA LEU A 453 -31.38 2.25 21.68
C LEU A 453 -32.06 3.52 22.24
N LYS A 454 -32.43 4.47 21.38
CA LYS A 454 -33.17 5.69 21.75
C LYS A 454 -34.61 5.37 22.17
N GLU A 455 -35.28 4.45 21.48
CA GLU A 455 -36.62 4.00 21.84
C GLU A 455 -36.64 3.14 23.13
N TRP A 456 -35.65 2.26 23.30
CA TRP A 456 -35.54 1.34 24.43
C TRP A 456 -35.58 2.05 25.79
N LYS A 457 -36.43 1.55 26.69
CA LYS A 457 -36.62 2.08 28.05
C LYS A 457 -36.09 1.09 29.08
N PRO A 458 -35.17 1.51 29.98
CA PRO A 458 -34.68 0.69 31.10
C PRO A 458 -35.75 0.15 32.05
N ARG A 459 -36.91 0.82 32.12
CA ARG A 459 -38.03 0.47 32.98
C ARG A 459 -39.31 0.41 32.14
N SER A 460 -40.01 -0.72 32.21
CA SER A 460 -41.31 -0.89 31.55
C SER A 460 -42.32 0.15 32.03
N SER A 461 -42.93 0.85 31.07
CA SER A 461 -43.99 1.82 31.34
C SER A 461 -45.26 1.09 31.76
N ARG A 462 -45.80 1.41 32.95
CA ARG A 462 -47.07 0.85 33.42
C ARG A 462 -48.28 1.23 32.56
N ARG A 463 -48.19 2.26 31.72
CA ARG A 463 -49.30 2.74 30.87
C ARG A 463 -49.27 2.17 29.46
N HIS A 464 -48.07 2.02 28.89
CA HIS A 464 -47.85 1.49 27.54
C HIS A 464 -46.55 0.67 27.54
N PRO A 465 -46.56 -0.58 28.03
CA PRO A 465 -45.38 -1.44 28.02
C PRO A 465 -45.12 -1.95 26.60
N SER A 466 -43.92 -1.68 26.05
CA SER A 466 -43.48 -2.42 24.87
C SER A 466 -43.04 -3.84 25.27
N GLN A 467 -43.07 -4.79 24.33
CA GLN A 467 -42.62 -6.17 24.56
C GLN A 467 -41.12 -6.28 24.92
N HIS A 468 -40.35 -5.21 24.71
CA HIS A 468 -38.90 -5.16 24.93
C HIS A 468 -38.47 -4.15 26.01
N ASP A 469 -39.39 -3.38 26.58
CA ASP A 469 -39.08 -2.46 27.68
C ASP A 469 -38.59 -3.22 28.92
N GLY A 470 -37.54 -2.72 29.57
CA GLY A 470 -36.96 -3.32 30.76
C GLY A 470 -36.22 -4.66 30.55
N LYS A 471 -36.15 -5.17 29.32
CA LYS A 471 -35.23 -6.26 28.96
C LYS A 471 -33.82 -5.70 28.74
N PHE A 472 -32.80 -6.49 29.07
CA PHE A 472 -31.40 -6.17 28.77
C PHE A 472 -31.19 -6.07 27.24
N PRO A 473 -30.47 -5.06 26.71
CA PRO A 473 -30.28 -4.90 25.27
C PRO A 473 -29.15 -5.80 24.72
N TRP A 474 -29.33 -7.13 24.75
CA TRP A 474 -28.32 -8.11 24.32
C TRP A 474 -27.85 -7.88 22.87
N TRP A 475 -28.77 -7.47 22.01
CA TRP A 475 -28.54 -7.24 20.58
C TRP A 475 -27.42 -6.21 20.34
N LEU A 476 -27.30 -5.20 21.22
CA LEU A 476 -26.29 -4.17 21.10
C LEU A 476 -24.88 -4.75 21.18
N PHE A 477 -24.63 -5.61 22.17
CA PHE A 477 -23.31 -6.16 22.47
C PHE A 477 -22.83 -7.12 21.38
N GLN A 478 -23.75 -7.87 20.74
CA GLN A 478 -23.41 -8.74 19.61
C GLN A 478 -22.90 -7.96 18.38
N TRP A 479 -23.28 -6.69 18.22
CA TRP A 479 -22.85 -5.87 17.09
C TRP A 479 -21.49 -5.20 17.31
N LEU A 480 -21.04 -5.00 18.55
CA LEU A 480 -19.81 -4.25 18.86
C LEU A 480 -18.56 -4.81 18.18
N GLN A 481 -18.48 -6.13 18.01
CA GLN A 481 -17.34 -6.80 17.37
C GLN A 481 -17.19 -6.53 15.86
N TYR A 482 -18.19 -5.94 15.21
CA TYR A 482 -18.14 -5.58 13.79
C TYR A 482 -17.91 -4.08 13.55
N LEU A 483 -17.95 -3.26 14.60
CA LEU A 483 -17.98 -1.81 14.48
C LEU A 483 -16.60 -1.18 14.70
N ASP A 484 -16.25 -0.23 13.83
CA ASP A 484 -15.07 0.61 13.95
C ASP A 484 -14.98 1.33 15.31
N GLU A 485 -13.75 1.68 15.72
CA GLU A 485 -13.47 2.39 16.97
C GLU A 485 -14.34 3.65 17.17
N LYS A 486 -14.68 4.36 16.07
CA LYS A 486 -15.55 5.54 16.06
C LYS A 486 -16.95 5.33 16.68
N HIS A 487 -17.45 4.09 16.70
CA HIS A 487 -18.73 3.74 17.31
C HIS A 487 -18.57 3.00 18.63
N THR A 488 -17.49 2.23 18.77
CA THR A 488 -17.23 1.36 19.93
C THR A 488 -16.57 2.11 21.10
N ASN A 489 -15.85 3.21 20.86
CA ASN A 489 -15.12 3.93 21.89
C ASN A 489 -16.06 4.78 22.79
N PRO A 490 -16.21 4.46 24.10
CA PRO A 490 -17.16 5.13 24.99
C PRO A 490 -16.74 6.57 25.36
N LYS A 491 -15.50 6.97 25.09
CA LYS A 491 -14.97 8.32 25.40
C LYS A 491 -15.32 9.35 24.34
N GLN A 492 -15.66 8.92 23.13
CA GLN A 492 -16.04 9.85 22.05
C GLN A 492 -17.39 10.53 22.36
N PRO A 493 -17.59 11.80 21.94
CA PRO A 493 -18.81 12.55 22.23
C PRO A 493 -20.03 12.08 21.42
N THR A 494 -19.76 11.39 20.31
CA THR A 494 -20.68 10.85 19.30
C THR A 494 -20.35 9.39 19.02
N GLY A 495 -21.33 8.62 18.52
CA GLY A 495 -21.17 7.19 18.22
C GLY A 495 -22.05 6.32 19.11
N LEU A 496 -22.23 5.05 18.71
CA LEU A 496 -23.18 4.13 19.35
C LEU A 496 -22.87 3.91 20.84
N MET A 497 -21.59 3.78 21.21
CA MET A 497 -21.19 3.61 22.62
C MET A 497 -21.41 4.88 23.46
N SER A 498 -21.37 6.07 22.84
CA SER A 498 -21.66 7.33 23.54
C SER A 498 -23.15 7.45 23.91
N ASP A 499 -24.05 7.02 23.01
CA ASP A 499 -25.49 6.89 23.27
C ASP A 499 -25.73 5.79 24.33
N THR A 500 -25.00 4.68 24.23
CA THR A 500 -25.06 3.54 25.16
C THR A 500 -24.69 3.95 26.58
N LYS A 501 -23.60 4.72 26.75
CA LYS A 501 -23.19 5.29 28.04
C LYS A 501 -24.24 6.23 28.62
N ARG A 502 -24.86 7.09 27.79
CA ARG A 502 -25.96 7.97 28.24
C ARG A 502 -27.16 7.16 28.72
N LYS A 503 -27.54 6.11 28.00
CA LYS A 503 -28.62 5.19 28.39
C LYS A 503 -28.28 4.41 29.66
N PHE A 504 -27.05 3.92 29.81
CA PHE A 504 -26.59 3.22 31.01
C PHE A 504 -26.70 4.09 32.27
N ARG A 505 -26.33 5.38 32.19
CA ARG A 505 -26.56 6.35 33.29
C ARG A 505 -28.04 6.42 33.68
N VAL A 506 -28.94 6.52 32.70
CA VAL A 506 -30.40 6.48 32.96
C VAL A 506 -30.87 5.14 33.55
N VAL A 507 -30.24 4.00 33.19
CA VAL A 507 -30.47 2.72 33.90
C VAL A 507 -30.08 2.88 35.37
N LEU A 508 -28.84 3.30 35.66
CA LEU A 508 -28.33 3.47 37.03
C LEU A 508 -29.15 4.47 37.86
N ASP A 509 -29.65 5.55 37.26
CA ASP A 509 -30.49 6.55 37.94
C ASP A 509 -31.92 6.03 38.22
N SER A 510 -32.45 5.16 37.36
CA SER A 510 -33.84 4.67 37.43
C SER A 510 -34.00 3.23 37.95
N TRP A 511 -32.91 2.50 38.16
CA TRP A 511 -32.96 1.14 38.71
C TRP A 511 -33.40 1.15 40.18
N SER A 512 -34.14 0.11 40.59
CA SER A 512 -34.58 -0.10 41.97
C SER A 512 -33.64 -1.08 42.66
N LEU A 513 -32.99 -0.66 43.75
CA LEU A 513 -31.97 -1.45 44.44
C LEU A 513 -32.51 -2.81 44.92
N HIS A 514 -33.77 -2.85 45.38
CA HIS A 514 -34.47 -4.06 45.85
C HIS A 514 -34.62 -5.16 44.78
N ARG A 515 -34.42 -4.86 43.49
CA ARG A 515 -34.39 -5.87 42.42
C ARG A 515 -33.04 -6.58 42.27
N GLY A 516 -32.03 -6.20 43.06
CA GLY A 516 -30.67 -6.69 42.95
C GLY A 516 -29.91 -6.10 41.75
N LEU A 517 -28.99 -6.88 41.20
CA LEU A 517 -28.10 -6.47 40.12
C LEU A 517 -28.83 -6.24 38.79
N ILE A 518 -28.23 -5.40 37.93
CA ILE A 518 -28.68 -5.22 36.55
C ILE A 518 -28.29 -6.46 35.73
N ASN A 519 -29.21 -6.95 34.89
CA ASN A 519 -28.95 -8.06 33.97
C ASN A 519 -27.80 -7.73 33.00
N GLY A 520 -26.85 -8.65 32.83
CA GLY A 520 -25.72 -8.49 31.91
C GLY A 520 -24.72 -7.41 32.32
N LEU A 521 -24.58 -7.12 33.62
CA LEU A 521 -23.72 -6.05 34.14
C LEU A 521 -22.25 -6.17 33.71
N ASP A 522 -21.74 -7.39 33.55
CA ASP A 522 -20.38 -7.64 33.07
C ASP A 522 -20.20 -7.23 31.60
N LEU A 523 -21.22 -7.42 30.75
CA LEU A 523 -21.19 -6.95 29.35
C LEU A 523 -21.19 -5.41 29.28
N TRP A 524 -21.86 -4.73 30.22
CA TRP A 524 -21.76 -3.26 30.34
C TRP A 524 -20.36 -2.82 30.79
N LYS A 525 -19.71 -3.57 31.70
CA LYS A 525 -18.35 -3.32 32.17
C LYS A 525 -17.33 -3.49 31.04
N ASP A 526 -17.41 -4.59 30.31
CA ASP A 526 -16.50 -4.88 29.18
C ASP A 526 -16.65 -3.85 28.05
N ALA A 527 -17.89 -3.44 27.74
CA ALA A 527 -18.16 -2.47 26.68
C ALA A 527 -17.79 -1.02 27.03
N LEU A 528 -17.94 -0.60 28.29
CA LEU A 528 -17.67 0.77 28.72
C LEU A 528 -16.25 0.96 29.31
N GLY A 529 -15.58 -0.11 29.72
CA GLY A 529 -14.26 -0.08 30.34
C GLY A 529 -14.20 0.93 31.50
N SER A 530 -13.21 1.83 31.48
CA SER A 530 -13.05 2.86 32.53
C SER A 530 -14.26 3.79 32.70
N GLU A 531 -15.11 3.96 31.68
CA GLU A 531 -16.32 4.80 31.79
C GLU A 531 -17.41 4.13 32.64
N PHE A 532 -17.35 2.81 32.83
CA PHE A 532 -18.25 2.06 33.71
C PHE A 532 -18.13 2.52 35.16
N ASP A 533 -16.90 2.51 35.70
CA ASP A 533 -16.60 2.90 37.09
C ASP A 533 -16.97 4.36 37.37
N VAL A 534 -16.75 5.24 36.38
CA VAL A 534 -17.17 6.65 36.45
C VAL A 534 -18.70 6.78 36.51
N CYS A 535 -19.43 5.98 35.74
CA CYS A 535 -20.90 5.96 35.81
C CYS A 535 -21.39 5.42 37.15
N LEU A 536 -20.82 4.32 37.67
CA LEU A 536 -21.17 3.79 39.00
C LEU A 536 -20.90 4.81 40.11
N ARG A 537 -19.72 5.45 40.11
CA ARG A 537 -19.33 6.45 41.11
C ARG A 537 -20.24 7.68 41.12
N ASN A 538 -20.69 8.14 39.95
CA ASN A 538 -21.45 9.38 39.84
C ASN A 538 -22.96 9.19 39.96
N HIS A 539 -23.49 8.04 39.52
CA HIS A 539 -24.95 7.79 39.46
C HIS A 539 -25.43 6.76 40.48
N LEU A 540 -24.68 5.67 40.72
CA LEU A 540 -25.12 4.61 41.63
C LEU A 540 -24.68 4.87 43.08
N LEU A 541 -23.40 5.19 43.31
CA LEU A 541 -22.84 5.36 44.66
C LEU A 541 -23.58 6.41 45.51
N PRO A 542 -23.98 7.59 45.00
CA PRO A 542 -24.77 8.55 45.78
C PRO A 542 -26.18 8.04 46.10
N ARG A 543 -26.74 7.15 45.25
CA ARG A 543 -28.04 6.50 45.49
C ARG A 543 -27.93 5.39 46.54
N LEU A 544 -26.86 4.58 46.55
CA LEU A 544 -26.57 3.63 47.62
C LEU A 544 -26.38 4.37 48.96
N ALA A 545 -25.64 5.48 48.96
CA ALA A 545 -25.46 6.33 50.14
C ALA A 545 -26.74 7.02 50.62
N ARG A 546 -27.69 7.28 49.71
CA ARG A 546 -29.02 7.78 50.05
C ARG A 546 -29.89 6.67 50.65
N HIS A 547 -29.92 5.49 50.04
CA HIS A 547 -30.67 4.32 50.50
C HIS A 547 -30.29 3.91 51.93
N LEU A 548 -28.99 3.81 52.24
CA LEU A 548 -28.54 3.57 53.63
C LEU A 548 -28.88 4.71 54.61
N ARG A 549 -29.05 5.94 54.14
CA ARG A 549 -29.41 7.08 55.00
C ARG A 549 -30.91 7.23 55.21
N GLU A 550 -31.74 6.85 54.23
CA GLU A 550 -33.20 7.00 54.31
C GLU A 550 -33.90 5.71 54.76
N ASP A 551 -33.57 4.56 54.17
CA ASP A 551 -34.35 3.32 54.33
C ASP A 551 -33.79 2.36 55.39
N PHE A 552 -32.46 2.37 55.63
CA PHE A 552 -31.85 1.53 56.66
C PHE A 552 -32.02 2.14 58.07
N ILE A 553 -32.66 1.43 58.98
CA ILE A 553 -32.79 1.81 60.39
C ILE A 553 -32.13 0.74 61.24
N VAL A 554 -31.25 1.15 62.16
CA VAL A 554 -30.71 0.24 63.19
C VAL A 554 -31.76 0.15 64.31
N ASN A 555 -32.11 -1.06 64.72
CA ASN A 555 -33.08 -1.31 65.80
C ASN A 555 -32.66 -2.59 66.55
N PRO A 556 -32.27 -2.50 67.84
CA PRO A 556 -31.81 -3.66 68.60
C PRO A 556 -32.83 -4.80 68.77
N GLN A 557 -34.14 -4.53 68.68
CA GLN A 557 -35.18 -5.56 68.90
C GLN A 557 -35.67 -6.25 67.63
N GLU A 558 -35.71 -5.54 66.49
CA GLU A 558 -36.16 -6.07 65.20
C GLU A 558 -35.38 -5.38 64.08
N GLN A 559 -34.30 -6.02 63.63
CA GLN A 559 -33.38 -5.46 62.64
C GLN A 559 -33.74 -5.88 61.21
N ASP A 560 -34.03 -4.90 60.35
CA ASP A 560 -34.13 -5.11 58.91
C ASP A 560 -32.73 -4.97 58.27
N LEU A 561 -32.30 -6.01 57.54
CA LEU A 561 -31.02 -6.04 56.81
C LEU A 561 -31.19 -5.77 55.31
N THR A 562 -32.42 -5.69 54.77
CA THR A 562 -32.68 -5.62 53.32
C THR A 562 -31.93 -4.48 52.63
N ALA A 563 -31.97 -3.26 53.20
CA ALA A 563 -31.27 -2.10 52.65
C ALA A 563 -29.72 -2.23 52.70
N LEU A 564 -29.19 -3.02 53.63
CA LEU A 564 -27.75 -3.30 53.73
C LEU A 564 -27.33 -4.41 52.75
N GLU A 565 -28.13 -5.47 52.65
CA GLU A 565 -27.96 -6.52 51.63
C GLU A 565 -28.02 -5.95 50.21
N ASP A 566 -28.98 -5.05 49.94
CA ASP A 566 -29.13 -4.41 48.63
C ASP A 566 -27.88 -3.61 48.22
N VAL A 567 -27.15 -3.05 49.20
CA VAL A 567 -25.84 -2.44 48.95
C VAL A 567 -24.76 -3.50 48.75
N PHE A 568 -24.70 -4.54 49.60
CA PHE A 568 -23.68 -5.59 49.48
C PHE A 568 -23.81 -6.44 48.20
N ARG A 569 -24.99 -6.51 47.56
CA ARG A 569 -25.15 -7.09 46.21
C ARG A 569 -24.24 -6.43 45.17
N TRP A 570 -23.86 -5.15 45.35
CA TRP A 570 -22.97 -4.42 44.45
C TRP A 570 -21.48 -4.51 44.81
N LYS A 571 -21.09 -5.21 45.88
CA LYS A 571 -19.70 -5.21 46.40
C LYS A 571 -18.65 -5.60 45.34
N GLY A 572 -18.98 -6.51 44.43
CA GLY A 572 -18.07 -6.97 43.35
C GLY A 572 -17.80 -5.95 42.24
N TYR A 573 -18.51 -4.82 42.22
CA TYR A 573 -18.38 -3.75 41.22
C TYR A 573 -17.79 -2.45 41.80
N PHE A 574 -17.46 -2.42 43.09
CA PHE A 574 -16.79 -1.30 43.75
C PHE A 574 -15.50 -1.78 44.42
N GLN A 575 -14.54 -0.87 44.62
CA GLN A 575 -13.37 -1.15 45.46
C GLN A 575 -13.82 -1.25 46.92
N THR A 576 -13.23 -2.18 47.69
CA THR A 576 -13.56 -2.40 49.11
C THR A 576 -13.46 -1.12 49.95
N VAL A 577 -12.46 -0.27 49.67
CA VAL A 577 -12.28 1.05 50.30
C VAL A 577 -13.50 1.96 50.10
N VAL A 578 -14.09 1.99 48.90
CA VAL A 578 -15.27 2.81 48.58
C VAL A 578 -16.50 2.28 49.31
N MET A 579 -16.65 0.95 49.42
CA MET A 579 -17.71 0.32 50.22
C MET A 579 -17.53 0.60 51.72
N GLY A 580 -16.28 0.63 52.21
CA GLY A 580 -15.98 1.05 53.58
C GLY A 580 -16.37 2.51 53.85
N GLU A 581 -16.01 3.45 52.97
CA GLU A 581 -16.42 4.86 53.08
C GLU A 581 -17.94 5.06 53.02
N LEU A 582 -18.63 4.25 52.21
CA LEU A 582 -20.09 4.23 52.14
C LEU A 582 -20.72 3.82 53.47
N LEU A 583 -20.16 2.81 54.15
CA LEU A 583 -20.61 2.40 55.50
C LEU A 583 -20.25 3.45 56.56
N VAL A 584 -19.05 4.03 56.53
CA VAL A 584 -18.62 5.09 57.46
C VAL A 584 -19.51 6.33 57.38
N SER A 585 -20.08 6.62 56.20
CA SER A 585 -20.99 7.76 56.00
C SER A 585 -22.48 7.43 56.17
N GLY A 586 -22.91 6.19 55.92
CA GLY A 586 -24.34 5.79 55.95
C GLY A 586 -24.77 4.91 57.13
N PHE A 587 -23.93 3.95 57.53
CA PHE A 587 -24.21 2.94 58.56
C PHE A 587 -23.71 3.37 59.94
N PHE A 588 -22.41 3.64 60.07
CA PHE A 588 -21.77 3.87 61.37
C PHE A 588 -22.35 5.04 62.18
N PRO A 589 -22.79 6.18 61.61
CA PRO A 589 -23.39 7.25 62.39
C PRO A 589 -24.67 6.82 63.12
N LYS A 590 -25.49 5.97 62.49
CA LYS A 590 -26.72 5.42 63.08
C LYS A 590 -26.41 4.35 64.13
N TRP A 591 -25.45 3.49 63.82
CA TRP A 591 -24.97 2.44 64.73
C TRP A 591 -24.39 3.04 66.03
N HIS A 592 -23.52 4.05 65.92
CA HIS A 592 -22.97 4.77 67.07
C HIS A 592 -24.04 5.51 67.88
N GLU A 593 -25.04 6.13 67.24
CA GLU A 593 -26.14 6.81 67.95
C GLU A 593 -26.94 5.83 68.80
N ILE A 594 -27.21 4.62 68.30
CA ILE A 594 -27.95 3.60 69.05
C ILE A 594 -27.09 2.91 70.11
N LEU A 595 -25.79 2.69 69.85
CA LEU A 595 -24.85 2.27 70.89
C LEU A 595 -24.84 3.28 72.05
N TYR A 596 -24.77 4.58 71.75
CA TYR A 596 -24.85 5.64 72.77
C TYR A 596 -26.19 5.58 73.53
N ILE A 597 -27.33 5.53 72.81
CA ILE A 597 -28.66 5.48 73.43
C ILE A 597 -28.77 4.27 74.38
N TRP A 598 -28.29 3.09 73.95
CA TRP A 598 -28.32 1.87 74.77
C TRP A 598 -27.43 2.00 76.01
N LEU A 599 -26.19 2.49 75.86
CA LEU A 599 -25.26 2.73 76.96
C LEU A 599 -25.73 3.79 77.96
N THR A 600 -26.61 4.72 77.56
CA THR A 600 -27.19 5.73 78.46
C THR A 600 -28.48 5.30 79.17
N ASN A 601 -29.13 4.20 78.75
CA ASN A 601 -30.45 3.78 79.26
C ASN A 601 -30.37 2.37 79.88
N ASP A 602 -29.78 2.28 81.08
CA ASP A 602 -29.67 1.06 81.89
C ASP A 602 -29.09 -0.16 81.13
N PRO A 603 -27.83 -0.11 80.68
CA PRO A 603 -27.28 -1.08 79.73
C PRO A 603 -26.94 -2.45 80.35
N ASN A 604 -27.50 -3.53 79.79
CA ASN A 604 -26.92 -4.86 79.94
C ASN A 604 -25.68 -5.00 79.03
N LEU A 605 -24.48 -4.87 79.61
CA LEU A 605 -23.22 -4.92 78.87
C LEU A 605 -22.98 -6.25 78.13
N GLU A 606 -23.56 -7.37 78.59
CA GLU A 606 -23.45 -8.66 77.89
C GLU A 606 -24.27 -8.67 76.59
N GLU A 607 -25.48 -8.09 76.60
CA GLU A 607 -26.32 -7.93 75.40
C GLU A 607 -25.68 -6.95 74.40
N VAL A 608 -25.11 -5.84 74.88
CA VAL A 608 -24.40 -4.89 74.00
C VAL A 608 -23.18 -5.56 73.35
N ALA A 609 -22.46 -6.43 74.06
CA ALA A 609 -21.33 -7.18 73.51
C ALA A 609 -21.77 -8.22 72.46
N THR A 610 -22.86 -8.96 72.67
CA THR A 610 -23.36 -9.90 71.66
C THR A 610 -23.87 -9.17 70.42
N TRP A 611 -24.54 -8.03 70.59
CA TRP A 611 -25.00 -7.16 69.50
C TRP A 611 -23.84 -6.57 68.68
N PHE A 612 -22.77 -6.12 69.34
CA PHE A 612 -21.54 -5.66 68.67
C PHE A 612 -20.94 -6.77 67.81
N SER A 613 -20.77 -7.97 68.37
CA SER A 613 -20.18 -9.11 67.66
C SER A 613 -21.03 -9.52 66.47
N TRP A 614 -22.36 -9.62 66.65
CA TRP A 614 -23.30 -9.94 65.56
C TRP A 614 -23.22 -8.93 64.41
N TRP A 615 -23.16 -7.64 64.71
CA TRP A 615 -23.02 -6.60 63.68
C TRP A 615 -21.70 -6.69 62.92
N LYS A 616 -20.60 -7.02 63.61
CA LYS A 616 -19.30 -7.23 62.97
C LYS A 616 -19.33 -8.44 62.03
N GLU A 617 -20.09 -9.49 62.35
CA GLU A 617 -20.32 -10.64 61.48
C GLU A 617 -21.19 -10.34 60.25
N GLN A 618 -22.14 -9.39 60.33
CA GLN A 618 -22.98 -9.01 59.17
C GLN A 618 -22.21 -8.26 58.07
N ILE A 619 -21.06 -7.66 58.39
CA ILE A 619 -20.22 -6.95 57.41
C ILE A 619 -19.18 -7.92 56.82
N PRO A 620 -19.04 -8.04 55.49
CA PRO A 620 -18.02 -8.88 54.86
C PRO A 620 -16.60 -8.59 55.37
N THR A 621 -15.81 -9.63 55.60
CA THR A 621 -14.44 -9.54 56.16
C THR A 621 -13.54 -8.56 55.38
N GLU A 622 -13.56 -8.65 54.04
CA GLU A 622 -12.87 -7.74 53.11
C GLU A 622 -13.16 -6.24 53.33
N ILE A 623 -14.34 -5.92 53.89
CA ILE A 623 -14.78 -4.55 54.17
C ILE A 623 -14.48 -4.18 55.63
N ASN A 624 -14.58 -5.12 56.56
CA ASN A 624 -14.14 -4.94 57.95
C ASN A 624 -12.64 -4.66 58.07
N GLU A 625 -11.82 -5.28 57.22
CA GLU A 625 -10.36 -5.07 57.15
C GLU A 625 -9.96 -3.68 56.62
N VAL A 626 -10.90 -2.90 56.07
CA VAL A 626 -10.63 -1.52 55.63
C VAL A 626 -10.38 -0.66 56.87
N ALA A 627 -9.18 -0.07 56.98
CA ALA A 627 -8.75 0.71 58.16
C ALA A 627 -9.75 1.80 58.61
N LYS A 628 -10.51 2.41 57.68
CA LYS A 628 -11.58 3.37 58.02
C LYS A 628 -12.75 2.72 58.77
N VAL A 629 -13.11 1.49 58.42
CA VAL A 629 -14.18 0.68 59.05
C VAL A 629 -13.70 0.15 60.41
N ASP A 630 -12.48 -0.41 60.48
CA ASP A 630 -11.90 -0.87 61.75
C ASP A 630 -11.76 0.28 62.76
N ASN A 631 -11.36 1.48 62.32
CA ASN A 631 -11.35 2.66 63.18
C ASN A 631 -12.74 3.03 63.74
N GLU A 632 -13.84 2.83 63.01
CA GLU A 632 -15.18 3.05 63.56
C GLU A 632 -15.58 1.96 64.57
N TRP A 633 -15.22 0.69 64.32
CA TRP A 633 -15.40 -0.37 65.31
C TRP A 633 -14.61 -0.10 66.59
N ASN A 634 -13.36 0.34 66.47
CA ASN A 634 -12.50 0.68 67.61
C ASN A 634 -13.05 1.87 68.42
N LYS A 635 -13.68 2.87 67.77
CA LYS A 635 -14.42 3.93 68.49
C LYS A 635 -15.60 3.38 69.28
N GLY A 636 -16.35 2.43 68.72
CA GLY A 636 -17.46 1.77 69.42
C GLY A 636 -17.00 0.98 70.64
N ILE A 637 -15.86 0.28 70.53
CA ILE A 637 -15.22 -0.40 71.66
C ILE A 637 -14.78 0.62 72.73
N GLN A 638 -14.21 1.76 72.34
CA GLN A 638 -13.81 2.82 73.26
C GLN A 638 -15.01 3.45 74.00
N THR A 639 -16.15 3.69 73.33
CA THR A 639 -17.35 4.21 74.00
C THR A 639 -17.96 3.18 74.97
N MET A 640 -17.91 1.88 74.63
CA MET A 640 -18.31 0.81 75.56
C MET A 640 -17.40 0.75 76.81
N HIS A 641 -16.08 0.83 76.64
CA HIS A 641 -15.15 0.87 77.79
C HIS A 641 -15.38 2.10 78.68
N LEU A 642 -15.53 3.28 78.08
CA LEU A 642 -15.76 4.52 78.82
C LEU A 642 -17.12 4.50 79.55
N ALA A 643 -18.17 3.91 78.96
CA ALA A 643 -19.44 3.71 79.64
C ALA A 643 -19.31 2.76 80.85
N ALA A 644 -18.56 1.66 80.71
CA ALA A 644 -18.30 0.72 81.80
C ALA A 644 -17.46 1.33 82.95
N GLU A 645 -16.54 2.26 82.66
CA GLU A 645 -15.80 3.02 83.68
C GLU A 645 -16.66 4.06 84.42
N LEU A 646 -17.65 4.64 83.75
CA LEU A 646 -18.53 5.66 84.34
C LEU A 646 -19.69 5.07 85.18
N GLY A 647 -20.18 3.87 84.83
CA GLY A 647 -21.35 3.25 85.47
C GLY A 647 -22.58 4.13 85.34
N ASP A 648 -23.34 4.34 86.43
CA ASP A 648 -24.56 5.17 86.45
C ASP A 648 -24.34 6.61 85.95
N ARG A 649 -23.10 7.12 85.99
CA ARG A 649 -22.76 8.47 85.47
C ARG A 649 -22.69 8.53 83.95
N ALA A 650 -22.68 7.39 83.27
CA ALA A 650 -22.65 7.30 81.81
C ALA A 650 -23.76 8.14 81.15
N ALA A 651 -24.96 8.16 81.73
CA ALA A 651 -26.10 8.93 81.22
C ALA A 651 -25.88 10.47 81.20
N ALA A 652 -24.92 10.99 81.97
CA ALA A 652 -24.62 12.42 82.07
C ALA A 652 -23.23 12.80 81.51
N GLU A 653 -22.25 11.90 81.59
CA GLU A 653 -20.84 12.17 81.27
C GLU A 653 -20.37 11.55 79.93
N LEU A 654 -21.15 10.67 79.29
CA LEU A 654 -20.81 10.15 77.94
C LEU A 654 -20.89 11.26 76.87
N PRO A 655 -19.86 11.45 76.02
CA PRO A 655 -19.96 12.34 74.88
C PRO A 655 -20.88 11.74 73.80
N ARG A 656 -21.94 12.47 73.42
CA ARG A 656 -22.82 12.06 72.33
C ARG A 656 -22.02 11.92 71.02
N PRO A 657 -22.17 10.82 70.25
CA PRO A 657 -21.50 10.66 68.98
C PRO A 657 -21.84 11.81 68.04
N ALA A 658 -20.84 12.29 67.29
CA ALA A 658 -20.97 13.41 66.37
C ALA A 658 -21.74 13.00 65.10
N THR A 659 -23.03 12.72 65.23
CA THR A 659 -23.95 12.55 64.11
C THR A 659 -24.03 13.87 63.35
N ALA A 660 -23.59 13.89 62.10
CA ALA A 660 -23.72 15.04 61.21
C ALA A 660 -25.19 15.28 60.84
N ARG A 661 -25.97 15.86 61.77
CA ARG A 661 -27.25 16.49 61.44
C ARG A 661 -26.96 17.62 60.48
N ALA A 662 -27.48 17.52 59.27
CA ALA A 662 -27.44 18.59 58.29
C ALA A 662 -28.38 19.73 58.70
N THR A 663 -27.97 20.53 59.68
CA THR A 663 -28.48 21.91 59.81
C THR A 663 -27.92 22.70 58.64
N ILE A 664 -28.79 23.05 57.69
CA ILE A 664 -28.48 24.08 56.70
C ILE A 664 -28.13 25.35 57.49
N PRO A 665 -26.93 25.95 57.32
CA PRO A 665 -26.57 27.13 58.08
C PRO A 665 -27.48 28.29 57.66
N THR A 666 -28.27 28.80 58.61
CA THR A 666 -28.99 30.05 58.42
C THR A 666 -27.96 31.18 58.42
N ARG A 667 -28.19 32.22 57.62
CA ARG A 667 -27.22 33.32 57.38
C ARG A 667 -26.76 34.09 58.63
N GLU A 668 -27.41 33.89 59.76
CA GLU A 668 -27.17 34.63 61.00
C GLU A 668 -25.98 34.06 61.80
N ASP A 669 -25.77 32.73 61.77
CA ASP A 669 -24.64 32.09 62.48
C ASP A 669 -23.28 32.44 61.85
N THR A 670 -23.23 32.55 60.52
CA THR A 670 -22.01 32.90 59.77
C THR A 670 -21.46 34.31 60.03
N VAL A 671 -22.24 35.19 60.68
CA VAL A 671 -21.81 36.55 61.04
C VAL A 671 -21.26 36.59 62.48
N ALA A 672 -21.79 35.76 63.39
CA ALA A 672 -21.34 35.69 64.76
C ALA A 672 -19.96 35.03 64.89
N GLU A 673 -19.71 33.94 64.16
CA GLU A 673 -18.44 33.20 64.23
C GLU A 673 -17.28 33.95 63.55
N ALA A 674 -17.58 34.69 62.46
CA ALA A 674 -16.60 35.54 61.77
C ALA A 674 -16.13 36.75 62.62
N ALA A 675 -16.97 37.27 63.51
CA ALA A 675 -16.61 38.36 64.42
C ALA A 675 -15.72 37.89 65.59
N ALA A 676 -15.92 36.66 66.08
CA ALA A 676 -15.13 36.10 67.18
C ALA A 676 -13.73 35.64 66.74
N ALA A 677 -13.61 35.07 65.52
CA ALA A 677 -12.33 34.56 65.00
C ALA A 677 -11.30 35.66 64.65
N ALA A 678 -11.72 36.92 64.50
CA ALA A 678 -10.84 38.03 64.14
C ALA A 678 -10.00 38.60 65.29
N ALA A 679 -10.28 38.21 66.55
CA ALA A 679 -9.69 38.85 67.74
C ALA A 679 -8.50 38.11 68.38
N ALA A 680 -8.12 36.92 67.89
CA ALA A 680 -7.08 36.09 68.50
C ALA A 680 -6.21 35.33 67.48
N ALA A 681 -5.22 36.02 66.90
CA ALA A 681 -4.24 35.43 65.99
C ALA A 681 -2.79 35.77 66.39
N PRO A 682 -2.01 34.81 66.91
CA PRO A 682 -0.53 34.86 66.92
C PRO A 682 0.04 34.68 65.50
N PRO A 683 1.32 35.04 65.25
CA PRO A 683 1.87 35.08 63.90
C PRO A 683 2.00 33.67 63.26
N PRO A 684 1.83 33.54 61.94
CA PRO A 684 1.81 32.25 61.26
C PRO A 684 3.20 31.60 61.23
N LYS A 685 3.26 30.32 61.59
CA LYS A 685 4.30 29.37 61.19
C LYS A 685 3.69 28.32 60.26
N PRO A 686 4.45 27.78 59.30
CA PRO A 686 3.88 27.25 58.07
C PRO A 686 3.17 25.90 58.26
N LYS A 687 2.07 25.71 57.54
CA LYS A 687 1.51 24.38 57.30
C LYS A 687 2.36 23.67 56.24
N THR A 688 2.57 22.38 56.42
CA THR A 688 3.32 21.54 55.48
C THR A 688 2.67 21.57 54.10
N HIS A 689 3.45 22.06 53.14
CA HIS A 689 3.11 22.14 51.72
C HIS A 689 2.93 20.72 51.16
N ILE A 690 1.88 20.50 50.37
CA ILE A 690 1.93 19.41 49.38
C ILE A 690 2.84 19.97 48.28
N GLU A 691 3.99 19.34 48.05
CA GLU A 691 4.91 19.72 46.96
C GLU A 691 4.26 19.43 45.60
N GLU A 692 3.38 20.33 45.18
CA GLU A 692 3.51 20.85 43.83
C GLU A 692 4.93 21.42 43.74
N GLU A 693 5.85 20.63 43.16
CA GLU A 693 7.15 21.12 42.73
C GLU A 693 6.89 22.20 41.69
N ILE A 694 6.79 23.46 42.13
CA ILE A 694 6.68 24.62 41.25
C ILE A 694 7.92 24.57 40.37
N SER A 695 7.74 24.20 39.10
CA SER A 695 8.88 24.01 38.22
C SER A 695 9.60 25.34 38.07
N PHE A 696 10.94 25.34 37.99
CA PHE A 696 11.68 26.57 37.69
C PHE A 696 11.18 27.27 36.41
N LYS A 697 10.62 26.49 35.47
CA LYS A 697 9.90 27.00 34.31
C LYS A 697 8.69 27.89 34.67
N ASP A 698 7.90 27.50 35.66
CA ASP A 698 6.69 28.22 36.08
C ASP A 698 7.06 29.47 36.88
N ILE A 699 8.18 29.44 37.62
CA ILE A 699 8.81 30.62 38.24
C ILE A 699 9.25 31.61 37.14
N LEU A 700 9.94 31.13 36.10
CA LEU A 700 10.34 31.96 34.96
C LEU A 700 9.15 32.53 34.18
N GLU A 701 8.09 31.73 33.95
CA GLU A 701 6.89 32.20 33.25
C GLU A 701 6.17 33.31 34.05
N ASN A 702 6.02 33.15 35.37
CA ASN A 702 5.48 34.20 36.24
C ASN A 702 6.37 35.46 36.24
N TRP A 703 7.69 35.31 36.38
CA TRP A 703 8.61 36.44 36.34
C TRP A 703 8.58 37.18 34.99
N CYS A 704 8.45 36.44 33.87
CA CYS A 704 8.27 37.05 32.56
C CYS A 704 6.98 37.88 32.52
N VAL A 705 5.87 37.37 33.04
CA VAL A 705 4.60 38.10 33.11
C VAL A 705 4.72 39.37 33.96
N GLU A 706 5.40 39.31 35.12
CA GLU A 706 5.66 40.49 35.97
C GLU A 706 6.49 41.57 35.26
N GLN A 707 7.49 41.17 34.45
CA GLN A 707 8.31 42.08 33.64
C GLN A 707 7.69 42.45 32.28
N GLY A 708 6.44 42.05 32.01
CA GLY A 708 5.76 42.33 30.73
C GLY A 708 6.35 41.61 29.51
N LEU A 709 7.14 40.55 29.74
CA LEU A 709 7.76 39.69 28.73
C LEU A 709 6.88 38.48 28.42
N ILE A 710 6.99 37.97 27.19
CA ILE A 710 6.27 36.78 26.73
C ILE A 710 7.27 35.66 26.44
N MET A 711 7.06 34.50 27.04
CA MET A 711 7.82 33.27 26.79
C MET A 711 7.11 32.42 25.72
N LEU A 712 7.79 32.15 24.61
CA LEU A 712 7.24 31.45 23.44
C LEU A 712 8.03 30.16 23.14
N PRO A 713 7.40 28.97 23.13
CA PRO A 713 8.09 27.72 22.81
C PRO A 713 8.42 27.64 21.31
N LEU A 714 9.68 27.38 20.96
CA LEU A 714 10.14 27.36 19.56
C LEU A 714 9.96 26.00 18.87
N ARG A 715 9.59 24.95 19.61
CA ARG A 715 9.50 23.54 19.12
C ARG A 715 10.81 23.00 18.50
N GLU A 716 11.93 23.64 18.82
CA GLU A 716 13.29 23.19 18.52
C GLU A 716 13.97 22.73 19.82
N ALA A 717 14.88 21.77 19.73
CA ALA A 717 15.66 21.27 20.86
C ALA A 717 17.12 21.71 20.74
N HIS A 718 17.78 21.98 21.87
CA HIS A 718 19.18 22.38 21.88
C HIS A 718 20.09 21.24 21.36
N PRO A 719 20.98 21.48 20.35
CA PRO A 719 21.67 20.39 19.64
C PRO A 719 22.57 19.48 20.50
N GLN A 720 23.02 19.93 21.67
CA GLN A 720 23.92 19.16 22.54
C GLN A 720 23.25 18.62 23.81
N THR A 721 22.21 19.29 24.32
CA THR A 721 21.55 18.90 25.60
C THR A 721 20.15 18.33 25.41
N GLY A 722 19.56 18.44 24.20
CA GLY A 722 18.22 17.95 23.89
C GLY A 722 17.07 18.72 24.55
N GLN A 723 17.36 19.76 25.34
CA GLN A 723 16.36 20.53 26.07
C GLN A 723 15.56 21.45 25.15
N PRO A 724 14.26 21.69 25.42
CA PRO A 724 13.41 22.53 24.59
C PRO A 724 13.86 23.99 24.62
N LEU A 725 13.85 24.62 23.45
CA LEU A 725 14.18 26.03 23.27
C LEU A 725 12.93 26.91 23.35
N PHE A 726 13.07 28.03 24.06
CA PHE A 726 12.06 29.06 24.23
C PHE A 726 12.60 30.42 23.78
N ARG A 727 11.71 31.35 23.44
CA ARG A 727 12.04 32.74 23.12
C ARG A 727 11.39 33.65 24.16
N ILE A 728 12.19 34.47 24.83
CA ILE A 728 11.72 35.50 25.76
C ILE A 728 11.78 36.83 25.02
N THR A 729 10.65 37.52 24.87
CA THR A 729 10.52 38.76 24.09
C THR A 729 9.51 39.73 24.69
N ALA A 730 9.82 41.02 24.63
CA ALA A 730 8.87 42.09 24.97
C ALA A 730 7.87 42.40 23.82
N SER A 731 8.06 41.83 22.62
CA SER A 731 7.18 42.12 21.47
C SER A 731 5.98 41.18 21.42
N ALA A 732 4.78 41.76 21.50
CA ALA A 732 3.50 41.07 21.25
C ALA A 732 3.41 40.42 19.85
N THR A 733 4.31 40.75 18.91
CA THR A 733 4.38 40.11 17.58
C THR A 733 5.16 38.79 17.57
N GLY A 734 5.77 38.39 18.70
CA GLY A 734 6.62 37.19 18.82
C GLY A 734 7.97 37.27 18.08
N ARG A 735 8.28 38.39 17.43
CA ARG A 735 9.57 38.65 16.74
C ARG A 735 10.46 39.50 17.63
N GLY A 736 11.78 39.29 17.55
CA GLY A 736 12.75 39.88 18.48
C GLY A 736 12.95 39.02 19.75
N GLY A 737 13.60 39.58 20.76
CA GLY A 737 13.95 38.88 21.99
C GLY A 737 15.09 37.87 21.88
N VAL A 738 15.37 37.20 22.99
CA VAL A 738 16.44 36.19 23.14
C VAL A 738 15.91 34.76 23.09
N VAL A 739 16.76 33.84 22.64
CA VAL A 739 16.50 32.40 22.68
C VAL A 739 17.19 31.82 23.91
N ALA A 740 16.48 30.99 24.67
CA ALA A 740 16.97 30.39 25.91
C ALA A 740 16.49 28.94 26.08
N PHE A 741 17.22 28.16 26.90
CA PHE A 741 16.75 26.88 27.45
C PHE A 741 16.98 26.84 28.96
N LEU A 742 16.31 25.90 29.62
CA LEU A 742 16.39 25.71 31.07
C LEU A 742 17.28 24.51 31.39
N GLN A 743 18.29 24.70 32.23
CA GLN A 743 19.20 23.64 32.67
C GLN A 743 19.21 23.58 34.20
N GLY A 744 18.28 22.80 34.78
CA GLY A 744 17.94 22.92 36.18
C GLY A 744 17.35 24.30 36.44
N ASP A 745 17.84 24.96 37.50
CA ASP A 745 17.34 26.27 37.96
C ASP A 745 18.09 27.47 37.33
N ILE A 746 18.63 27.28 36.10
CA ILE A 746 19.42 28.29 35.39
C ILE A 746 18.88 28.49 33.97
N VAL A 747 18.70 29.77 33.59
CA VAL A 747 18.33 30.18 32.24
C VAL A 747 19.60 30.35 31.39
N MET A 748 19.79 29.48 30.40
CA MET A 748 20.91 29.53 29.46
C MET A 748 20.50 30.31 28.20
N VAL A 749 21.11 31.46 27.95
CA VAL A 749 20.70 32.41 26.89
C VAL A 749 21.70 32.43 25.72
N GLN A 750 21.20 32.40 24.49
CA GLN A 750 22.02 32.42 23.28
C GLN A 750 22.68 33.78 23.05
N ASN A 751 23.99 33.81 22.83
CA ASN A 751 24.69 35.07 22.55
C ASN A 751 24.34 35.60 21.13
N LYS A 752 23.92 36.87 21.04
CA LYS A 752 23.52 37.55 19.79
C LYS A 752 24.63 37.54 18.70
N LYS A 753 25.92 37.49 19.08
CA LYS A 753 27.08 37.53 18.16
C LYS A 753 27.65 36.15 17.83
N ALA A 754 27.50 35.16 18.72
CA ALA A 754 28.04 33.81 18.56
C ALA A 754 26.97 32.76 18.91
N LYS A 755 26.25 32.28 17.90
CA LYS A 755 25.06 31.41 18.08
C LYS A 755 25.32 30.06 18.75
N GLU A 756 26.57 29.62 18.81
CA GLU A 756 26.98 28.36 19.46
C GLU A 756 27.38 28.57 20.94
N VAL A 757 27.46 29.83 21.41
CA VAL A 757 27.81 30.18 22.78
C VAL A 757 26.54 30.53 23.56
N TRP A 758 26.39 29.89 24.72
CA TRP A 758 25.28 30.06 25.65
C TRP A 758 25.81 30.57 26.98
N GLU A 759 25.20 31.64 27.49
CA GLU A 759 25.59 32.31 28.74
C GLU A 759 24.53 32.04 29.81
N PRO A 760 24.90 31.58 31.02
CA PRO A 760 23.96 31.51 32.13
C PRO A 760 23.59 32.93 32.56
N MET A 761 22.29 33.22 32.71
CA MET A 761 21.82 34.50 33.24
C MET A 761 20.80 34.30 34.37
N GLY A 762 20.83 35.21 35.34
CA GLY A 762 19.83 35.31 36.40
C GLY A 762 18.54 35.97 35.92
N LEU A 763 17.53 35.98 36.80
CA LEU A 763 16.24 36.65 36.60
C LEU A 763 16.35 38.15 36.94
N ASP A 764 17.33 38.81 36.33
CA ASP A 764 17.74 40.19 36.61
C ASP A 764 17.45 41.11 35.41
N ASP A 765 17.55 42.43 35.60
CA ASP A 765 17.31 43.45 34.57
C ASP A 765 18.07 43.21 33.25
N GLN A 766 19.25 42.57 33.31
CA GLN A 766 20.05 42.20 32.14
C GLN A 766 19.32 41.24 31.18
N LEU A 767 18.46 40.36 31.71
CA LEU A 767 17.61 39.47 30.91
C LEU A 767 16.48 40.26 30.24
N VAL A 768 15.91 41.24 30.95
CA VAL A 768 14.89 42.16 30.41
C VAL A 768 15.48 43.00 29.27
N GLU A 769 16.61 43.68 29.48
CA GLU A 769 17.27 44.50 28.45
C GLU A 769 17.56 43.69 27.18
N ARG A 770 18.13 42.48 27.32
CA ARG A 770 18.41 41.62 26.18
C ARG A 770 17.14 41.15 25.45
N ALA A 771 16.04 40.91 26.18
CA ALA A 771 14.73 40.51 25.64
C ALA A 771 13.94 41.67 24.99
N GLU A 772 14.10 42.90 25.48
CA GLU A 772 13.65 44.13 24.81
C GLU A 772 14.48 44.46 23.56
N GLY A 773 15.69 43.92 23.47
CA GLY A 773 16.58 44.09 22.32
C GLY A 773 17.58 45.23 22.46
N ARG A 774 17.73 45.79 23.67
CA ARG A 774 18.82 46.71 24.02
C ARG A 774 20.18 45.97 24.06
#